data_AF-A0AA97ASA7-F1
#
_entry.id   AF-A0AA97ASA7-F1
#
_cell.length_a   1.000
_cell.length_b   1.000
_cell.length_c   1.000
_cell.angle_alpha   90.00
_cell.angle_beta   90.00
_cell.angle_gamma   90.00
#
_symmetry.space_group_name_H-M   'P 1'
#
loop_
_entity.id
_entity.type
_entity.pdbx_description
1 polymer ?
#
loop_
_entity_poly.entity_id
_entity_poly.type
_entity_poly.pdbx_seq_one_letter_code
_entity_poly.pdbx_strand_id
1 'polypeptide(L)'
;MGSHRTIECLLVPSEWIPPTKKNPDSIAIASEDAKQLIWKLCVTSTQLCRALNDYIIQHPEFETWKTNRDIPDTTLKSLWNLARSNPPYAEMPERFNRSAQLRIQSIYAGWFKVQEKLLLKLNGLNRWLSIAKSDQELVESSGYSLERIRSRAEELIYQVKARLEASEQIAESNSGDEEKHPESSTQATSTITQSLADSSKNKSGQSLRNELFSIYFSLDTAEPNHLDRCAIIHLLKNNCEVAKKPENLSKFTSGLHAKRKKVQRTEKQLESQFPQLRDLGDEALKALTDVAQRVAQDNIEFAEQLANLQRSSNPLPYPVLFYSSDDLGWYLIKRKHPTTQVVEERIFVKFKGLNNYLKTQLQELGLKKNELRREYIFEVCCDRRQHQIFRQFLKDWQTYSSDPKKFSISLFLLQSAALQWRKTIRNGTSEYQPYLQCTIDSRCLTAEGTELVKAEEIAKVKRRLEAYEIKQQNGEELTDAQQEGLKRSQSQLNYLNNSFPRASKPPYKGNLNLIVGVSFNSESLVTVAVVDCSTCRVLAYRSIRQLLGKDYELLSAYRLEQGRNANERHKQQKRGKISNLSESNKGKHIDRLLAKAIVELVQEFKAASLALPNLTGLQESIQSAIAAKAELRYPGDKAKQDEYKKQYKINVHRWSYSRLIRSLKDRADKIGVPIENGQQPFEGDLKYQAMQVGLSAYHAR
;
A
#
# COMPACT_ATOMS: atom_id res chain seq x y z
N MET A 1 -5.36 10.23 -3.46
CA MET A 1 -4.97 8.81 -3.52
C MET A 1 -3.91 8.62 -4.60
N GLY A 2 -2.79 7.95 -4.31
CA GLY A 2 -1.95 7.29 -5.33
C GLY A 2 -0.85 8.06 -6.09
N SER A 3 -0.52 9.34 -5.78
CA SER A 3 0.50 10.06 -6.58
C SER A 3 1.94 9.70 -6.25
N HIS A 4 2.20 9.10 -5.09
CA HIS A 4 3.55 8.72 -4.69
C HIS A 4 3.99 7.44 -5.42
N ARG A 5 5.13 7.53 -6.11
CA ARG A 5 5.76 6.39 -6.79
C ARG A 5 7.12 6.12 -6.18
N THR A 6 7.51 4.85 -6.14
CA THR A 6 8.84 4.44 -5.70
C THR A 6 9.66 4.03 -6.92
N ILE A 7 10.88 4.55 -7.00
CA ILE A 7 11.90 4.17 -7.99
C ILE A 7 13.16 3.72 -7.29
N GLU A 8 14.00 2.93 -7.95
CA GLU A 8 15.19 2.34 -7.34
C GLU A 8 16.33 2.37 -8.34
N CYS A 9 17.52 2.77 -7.89
CA CYS A 9 18.74 2.73 -8.67
C CYS A 9 19.88 2.07 -7.89
N LEU A 10 20.79 1.44 -8.62
CA LEU A 10 22.01 0.88 -8.05
C LEU A 10 23.00 2.02 -7.76
N LEU A 11 23.67 1.96 -6.62
CA LEU A 11 24.81 2.83 -6.32
C LEU A 11 26.08 2.02 -6.55
N VAL A 12 26.93 2.49 -7.48
CA VAL A 12 28.17 1.79 -7.83
C VAL A 12 29.37 2.54 -7.25
N PRO A 13 30.21 1.89 -6.44
CA PRO A 13 31.58 2.34 -6.17
C PRO A 13 32.36 2.18 -7.48
N SER A 14 33.16 3.17 -7.86
CA SER A 14 33.90 3.07 -9.12
C SER A 14 35.39 3.23 -8.89
N GLU A 15 36.19 2.40 -9.54
CA GLU A 15 37.64 2.52 -9.56
C GLU A 15 38.04 3.92 -10.05
N TRP A 16 38.94 4.54 -9.27
CA TRP A 16 39.30 5.93 -9.37
C TRP A 16 40.81 6.06 -9.60
N ILE A 17 41.22 7.02 -10.44
CA ILE A 17 42.62 7.31 -10.73
C ILE A 17 43.04 8.54 -9.91
N PRO A 18 44.21 8.52 -9.23
CA PRO A 18 44.64 9.59 -8.36
C PRO A 18 44.89 10.95 -9.02
N PRO A 19 44.66 12.07 -8.29
CA PRO A 19 44.90 13.39 -8.82
C PRO A 19 46.39 13.55 -8.95
N THR A 20 46.80 13.96 -10.14
CA THR A 20 48.14 14.42 -10.40
C THR A 20 48.14 15.94 -10.37
N LYS A 21 49.33 16.57 -10.23
CA LYS A 21 49.49 18.04 -10.33
C LYS A 21 48.86 18.64 -11.61
N LYS A 22 48.57 17.83 -12.63
CA LYS A 22 47.94 18.22 -13.89
C LYS A 22 46.40 18.30 -13.86
N ASN A 23 45.71 17.68 -12.88
CA ASN A 23 44.24 17.68 -12.77
C ASN A 23 43.80 17.83 -11.30
N PRO A 24 43.67 19.06 -10.78
CA PRO A 24 43.36 19.33 -9.38
C PRO A 24 41.89 19.06 -8.97
N ASP A 25 40.96 18.91 -9.92
CA ASP A 25 39.50 18.91 -9.67
C ASP A 25 38.87 17.53 -9.35
N SER A 26 39.63 16.56 -8.82
CA SER A 26 39.10 15.21 -8.61
C SER A 26 38.22 15.10 -7.34
N ILE A 27 36.91 14.89 -7.51
CA ILE A 27 35.98 14.51 -6.43
C ILE A 27 36.10 12.99 -6.17
N ALA A 28 36.02 12.53 -4.90
CA ALA A 28 36.13 11.10 -4.58
C ALA A 28 34.82 10.36 -4.91
N ILE A 29 34.93 9.38 -5.81
CA ILE A 29 33.88 8.39 -6.02
C ILE A 29 34.05 7.32 -4.94
N ALA A 30 32.97 6.90 -4.29
CA ALA A 30 33.05 5.92 -3.19
C ALA A 30 33.90 4.69 -3.57
N SER A 31 34.87 4.34 -2.73
CA SER A 31 35.69 3.13 -2.85
C SER A 31 34.96 1.91 -2.28
N GLU A 32 35.48 0.70 -2.51
CA GLU A 32 34.98 -0.51 -1.84
C GLU A 32 35.10 -0.38 -0.30
N ASP A 33 36.12 0.29 0.23
CA ASP A 33 36.25 0.57 1.68
C ASP A 33 35.10 1.46 2.19
N ALA A 34 34.72 2.50 1.42
CA ALA A 34 33.59 3.35 1.77
C ALA A 34 32.27 2.57 1.78
N LYS A 35 32.11 1.61 0.86
CA LYS A 35 30.96 0.70 0.82
C LYS A 35 30.93 -0.24 2.03
N GLN A 36 32.07 -0.78 2.45
CA GLN A 36 32.18 -1.60 3.68
C GLN A 36 31.84 -0.78 4.94
N LEU A 37 32.32 0.46 5.04
CA LEU A 37 31.98 1.34 6.16
C LEU A 37 30.49 1.69 6.21
N ILE A 38 29.86 1.94 5.05
CA ILE A 38 28.42 2.17 4.96
C ILE A 38 27.62 0.91 5.32
N TRP A 39 28.11 -0.26 4.91
CA TRP A 39 27.53 -1.54 5.32
C TRP A 39 27.56 -1.67 6.85
N LYS A 40 28.72 -1.46 7.48
CA LYS A 40 28.90 -1.47 8.93
C LYS A 40 27.93 -0.51 9.61
N LEU A 41 27.80 0.72 9.12
CA LEU A 41 26.82 1.69 9.63
C LEU A 41 25.36 1.22 9.55
N CYS A 42 24.97 0.59 8.44
CA CYS A 42 23.61 0.06 8.28
C CYS A 42 23.33 -1.10 9.27
N VAL A 43 24.34 -1.94 9.50
CA VAL A 43 24.28 -3.02 10.49
C VAL A 43 24.16 -2.43 11.91
N THR A 44 25.01 -1.46 12.27
CA THR A 44 24.96 -0.81 13.58
C THR A 44 23.62 -0.07 13.81
N SER A 45 23.06 0.57 12.78
CA SER A 45 21.71 1.17 12.85
C SER A 45 20.62 0.12 13.10
N THR A 46 20.76 -1.09 12.54
CA THR A 46 19.85 -2.21 12.79
C THR A 46 20.00 -2.75 14.22
N GLN A 47 21.23 -2.82 14.74
CA GLN A 47 21.49 -3.18 16.14
C GLN A 47 20.90 -2.14 17.11
N LEU A 48 20.97 -0.85 16.78
CA LEU A 48 20.32 0.20 17.56
C LEU A 48 18.80 -0.01 17.64
N CYS A 49 18.16 -0.46 16.54
CA CYS A 49 16.74 -0.80 16.57
C CYS A 49 16.46 -1.91 17.60
N ARG A 50 17.32 -2.93 17.66
CA ARG A 50 17.20 -4.03 18.64
C ARG A 50 17.38 -3.51 20.07
N ALA A 51 18.46 -2.76 20.33
CA ALA A 51 18.70 -2.18 21.65
C ALA A 51 17.53 -1.32 22.12
N LEU A 52 16.98 -0.48 21.24
CA LEU A 52 15.78 0.33 21.53
C LEU A 52 14.56 -0.54 21.87
N ASN A 53 14.33 -1.61 21.12
CA ASN A 53 13.24 -2.54 21.39
C ASN A 53 13.41 -3.22 22.76
N ASP A 54 14.63 -3.63 23.11
CA ASP A 54 14.92 -4.24 24.41
C ASP A 54 14.68 -3.25 25.55
N TYR A 55 15.09 -1.99 25.41
CA TYR A 55 14.77 -0.94 26.38
C TYR A 55 13.26 -0.68 26.51
N ILE A 56 12.52 -0.72 25.41
CA ILE A 56 11.05 -0.53 25.44
C ILE A 56 10.38 -1.69 26.17
N ILE A 57 10.77 -2.93 25.88
CA ILE A 57 10.17 -4.14 26.49
C ILE A 57 10.49 -4.20 27.99
N GLN A 58 11.68 -3.78 28.41
CA GLN A 58 12.10 -3.77 29.81
C GLN A 58 11.58 -2.56 30.60
N HIS A 59 10.89 -1.62 29.96
CA HIS A 59 10.43 -0.41 30.62
C HIS A 59 9.27 -0.72 31.60
N PRO A 60 9.27 -0.17 32.83
CA PRO A 60 8.25 -0.45 33.83
C PRO A 60 6.83 -0.05 33.38
N GLU A 61 6.72 0.99 32.55
CA GLU A 61 5.44 1.45 31.98
C GLU A 61 5.03 0.71 30.70
N PHE A 62 5.75 -0.33 30.27
CA PHE A 62 5.44 -0.99 29.01
C PHE A 62 4.00 -1.55 28.97
N GLU A 63 3.52 -2.14 30.06
CA GLU A 63 2.14 -2.63 30.15
C GLU A 63 1.09 -1.51 30.12
N THR A 64 1.43 -0.31 30.62
CA THR A 64 0.52 0.85 30.51
C THR A 64 0.48 1.36 29.07
N TRP A 65 1.62 1.36 28.35
CA TRP A 65 1.67 1.69 26.91
C TRP A 65 0.94 0.66 26.06
N LYS A 66 0.99 -0.62 26.43
CA LYS A 66 0.20 -1.68 25.80
C LYS A 66 -1.30 -1.44 25.96
N THR A 67 -1.71 -0.97 27.12
CA THR A 67 -3.11 -0.61 27.41
C THR A 67 -3.54 0.65 26.67
N ASN A 68 -2.71 1.70 26.70
CA ASN A 68 -2.96 3.00 26.09
C ASN A 68 -2.71 3.01 24.56
N ARG A 69 -2.09 1.95 24.04
CA ARG A 69 -1.79 1.71 22.61
C ARG A 69 -0.89 2.76 21.98
N ASP A 70 -0.08 3.41 22.79
CA ASP A 70 0.86 4.43 22.35
C ASP A 70 2.06 4.48 23.29
N ILE A 71 3.21 4.87 22.74
CA ILE A 71 4.41 5.15 23.52
C ILE A 71 4.60 6.67 23.49
N PRO A 72 4.60 7.35 24.66
CA PRO A 72 4.78 8.79 24.70
C PRO A 72 6.07 9.23 23.99
N ASP A 73 5.95 10.23 23.10
CA ASP A 73 7.08 10.75 22.33
C ASP A 73 8.24 11.27 23.22
N THR A 74 7.92 11.80 24.39
CA THR A 74 8.88 12.25 25.40
C THR A 74 9.71 11.09 25.95
N THR A 75 9.06 9.98 26.29
CA THR A 75 9.72 8.78 26.82
C THR A 75 10.54 8.07 25.74
N LEU A 76 10.04 8.02 24.51
CA LEU A 76 10.81 7.44 23.42
C LEU A 76 12.08 8.27 23.11
N LYS A 77 12.00 9.60 23.22
CA LYS A 77 13.18 10.48 23.11
C LYS A 77 14.20 10.25 24.23
N SER A 78 13.76 10.01 25.47
CA SER A 78 14.69 9.74 26.59
C SER A 78 15.39 8.38 26.42
N LEU A 79 14.64 7.32 26.09
CA LEU A 79 15.20 6.00 25.77
C LEU A 79 16.17 6.06 24.58
N TRP A 80 15.85 6.85 23.57
CA TRP A 80 16.74 7.08 22.44
C TRP A 80 18.04 7.80 22.82
N ASN A 81 17.96 8.85 23.64
CA ASN A 81 19.15 9.55 24.12
C ASN A 81 20.06 8.63 24.94
N LEU A 82 19.47 7.74 25.75
CA LEU A 82 20.21 6.75 26.52
C LEU A 82 20.90 5.74 25.58
N ALA A 83 20.16 5.15 24.65
CA ALA A 83 20.70 4.18 23.70
C ALA A 83 21.80 4.79 22.82
N ARG A 84 21.63 6.02 22.34
CA ARG A 84 22.61 6.74 21.51
C ARG A 84 23.92 7.01 22.25
N SER A 85 23.87 7.20 23.56
CA SER A 85 25.06 7.52 24.37
C SER A 85 25.98 6.30 24.56
N ASN A 86 25.48 5.08 24.35
CA ASN A 86 26.26 3.86 24.48
C ASN A 86 27.07 3.58 23.20
N PRO A 87 28.38 3.25 23.30
CA PRO A 87 29.13 2.72 22.17
C PRO A 87 28.49 1.41 21.65
N PRO A 88 28.42 1.18 20.32
CA PRO A 88 29.02 1.94 19.23
C PRO A 88 28.13 3.07 18.63
N TYR A 89 27.01 3.41 19.24
CA TYR A 89 25.99 4.27 18.63
C TYR A 89 26.33 5.78 18.66
N ALA A 90 27.18 6.18 19.61
CA ALA A 90 27.58 7.57 19.83
C ALA A 90 28.31 8.19 18.63
N GLU A 91 29.09 7.39 17.91
CA GLU A 91 29.90 7.83 16.76
C GLU A 91 29.11 7.82 15.44
N MET A 92 27.90 7.26 15.43
CA MET A 92 27.11 7.16 14.20
C MET A 92 26.59 8.54 13.74
N PRO A 93 26.50 8.78 12.41
CA PRO A 93 25.88 9.98 11.90
C PRO A 93 24.43 10.13 12.39
N GLU A 94 24.03 11.36 12.74
CA GLU A 94 22.70 11.66 13.29
C GLU A 94 21.54 11.09 12.44
N ARG A 95 21.71 11.07 11.10
CA ARG A 95 20.70 10.52 10.18
C ARG A 95 20.48 9.01 10.35
N PHE A 96 21.53 8.24 10.62
CA PHE A 96 21.42 6.80 10.84
C PHE A 96 20.76 6.50 12.19
N ASN A 97 21.08 7.32 13.21
CA ASN A 97 20.42 7.29 14.51
C ASN A 97 18.91 7.61 14.41
N ARG A 98 18.57 8.70 13.70
CA ARG A 98 17.17 9.12 13.49
C ARG A 98 16.38 8.12 12.65
N SER A 99 17.01 7.50 11.65
CA SER A 99 16.38 6.43 10.87
C SER A 99 16.01 5.22 11.75
N ALA A 100 16.88 4.81 12.68
CA ALA A 100 16.58 3.72 13.62
C ALA A 100 15.41 4.08 14.55
N GLN A 101 15.41 5.31 15.10
CA GLN A 101 14.31 5.81 15.94
C GLN A 101 12.96 5.76 15.20
N LEU A 102 12.90 6.34 14.00
CA LEU A 102 11.67 6.37 13.21
C LEU A 102 11.22 4.97 12.76
N ARG A 103 12.16 4.06 12.53
CA ARG A 103 11.86 2.65 12.25
C ARG A 103 11.13 2.02 13.43
N ILE A 104 11.60 2.23 14.65
CA ILE A 104 10.98 1.70 15.88
C ILE A 104 9.60 2.30 16.10
N GLN A 105 9.45 3.63 15.97
CA GLN A 105 8.14 4.29 16.03
C GLN A 105 7.15 3.66 15.05
N SER A 106 7.56 3.46 13.79
CA SER A 106 6.70 2.85 12.79
C SER A 106 6.36 1.40 13.09
N ILE A 107 7.28 0.62 13.66
CA ILE A 107 7.05 -0.79 14.03
C ILE A 107 6.00 -0.86 15.15
N TYR A 108 6.18 -0.09 16.22
CA TYR A 108 5.24 -0.09 17.34
C TYR A 108 3.88 0.48 16.96
N ALA A 109 3.81 1.57 16.19
CA ALA A 109 2.55 2.09 15.66
C ALA A 109 1.80 1.05 14.80
N GLY A 110 2.52 0.27 13.99
CA GLY A 110 1.96 -0.84 13.22
C GLY A 110 1.48 -1.98 14.12
N TRP A 111 2.27 -2.33 15.13
CA TRP A 111 1.97 -3.39 16.09
C TRP A 111 0.75 -3.07 16.95
N PHE A 112 0.64 -1.86 17.51
CA PHE A 112 -0.54 -1.43 18.28
C PHE A 112 -1.82 -1.50 17.44
N LYS A 113 -1.79 -1.12 16.16
CA LYS A 113 -2.92 -1.28 15.24
C LYS A 113 -3.31 -2.74 15.01
N VAL A 114 -2.36 -3.67 15.02
CA VAL A 114 -2.63 -5.11 14.92
C VAL A 114 -3.24 -5.63 16.22
N GLN A 115 -2.66 -5.25 17.37
CA GLN A 115 -3.18 -5.59 18.70
C GLN A 115 -4.61 -5.11 18.89
N GLU A 116 -4.92 -3.87 18.51
CA GLU A 116 -6.27 -3.31 18.52
C GLU A 116 -7.26 -4.17 17.73
N LYS A 117 -6.90 -4.55 16.49
CA LYS A 117 -7.75 -5.42 15.66
C LYS A 117 -7.96 -6.79 16.28
N LEU A 118 -6.94 -7.36 16.92
CA LEU A 118 -7.03 -8.64 17.60
C LEU A 118 -7.91 -8.56 18.85
N LEU A 119 -7.79 -7.49 19.65
CA LEU A 119 -8.65 -7.24 20.82
C LEU A 119 -10.11 -7.02 20.42
N LEU A 120 -10.38 -6.20 19.40
CA LEU A 120 -11.74 -6.01 18.88
C LEU A 120 -12.34 -7.34 18.39
N LYS A 121 -11.52 -8.17 17.74
CA LYS A 121 -11.92 -9.50 17.29
C LYS A 121 -12.16 -10.45 18.46
N LEU A 122 -11.33 -10.42 19.50
CA LEU A 122 -11.49 -11.22 20.72
C LEU A 122 -12.78 -10.83 21.44
N ASN A 123 -12.98 -9.53 21.67
CA ASN A 123 -14.19 -9.00 22.30
C ASN A 123 -15.44 -9.39 21.51
N GLY A 124 -15.41 -9.30 20.18
CA GLY A 124 -16.51 -9.75 19.33
C GLY A 124 -16.78 -11.27 19.40
N LEU A 125 -15.74 -12.08 19.55
CA LEU A 125 -15.90 -13.54 19.73
C LEU A 125 -16.44 -13.89 21.12
N ASN A 126 -15.94 -13.25 22.18
CA ASN A 126 -16.39 -13.45 23.56
C ASN A 126 -17.83 -12.98 23.73
N ARG A 127 -18.19 -11.81 23.18
CA ARG A 127 -19.57 -11.30 23.17
C ARG A 127 -20.54 -12.24 22.46
N TRP A 128 -20.09 -12.93 21.41
CA TRP A 128 -20.92 -13.93 20.73
C TRP A 128 -21.02 -15.23 21.54
N LEU A 129 -19.92 -15.69 22.15
CA LEU A 129 -19.92 -16.92 22.95
C LEU A 129 -20.73 -16.80 24.23
N SER A 130 -20.78 -15.63 24.86
CA SER A 130 -21.58 -15.41 26.09
C SER A 130 -23.09 -15.51 25.86
N ILE A 131 -23.54 -15.30 24.61
CA ILE A 131 -24.97 -15.29 24.27
C ILE A 131 -25.41 -16.53 23.48
N ALA A 132 -24.47 -17.33 22.97
CA ALA A 132 -24.77 -18.43 22.07
C ALA A 132 -25.46 -19.59 22.81
N LYS A 133 -26.74 -19.81 22.50
CA LYS A 133 -27.56 -20.93 22.97
C LYS A 133 -28.12 -21.74 21.80
N SER A 134 -28.31 -23.06 21.98
CA SER A 134 -29.01 -23.90 21.00
C SER A 134 -30.51 -23.58 20.97
N ASP A 135 -31.23 -23.95 19.90
CA ASP A 135 -32.69 -23.77 19.81
C ASP A 135 -33.39 -24.53 20.95
N GLN A 136 -32.85 -25.68 21.36
CA GLN A 136 -33.35 -26.44 22.51
C GLN A 136 -33.11 -25.69 23.83
N GLU A 137 -31.90 -25.17 24.07
CA GLU A 137 -31.58 -24.36 25.25
C GLU A 137 -32.37 -23.04 25.30
N LEU A 138 -32.70 -22.46 24.14
CA LEU A 138 -33.55 -21.27 24.04
C LEU A 138 -34.99 -21.57 24.45
N VAL A 139 -35.56 -22.70 24.01
CA VAL A 139 -36.90 -23.13 24.41
C VAL A 139 -36.94 -23.49 25.90
N GLU A 140 -35.95 -24.25 26.39
CA GLU A 140 -35.85 -24.66 27.79
C GLU A 140 -35.64 -23.47 28.74
N SER A 141 -34.77 -22.52 28.38
CA SER A 141 -34.51 -21.36 29.23
C SER A 141 -35.61 -20.30 29.18
N SER A 142 -36.48 -20.32 28.16
CA SER A 142 -37.49 -19.28 27.96
C SER A 142 -38.93 -19.71 28.18
N GLY A 143 -39.21 -21.02 28.18
CA GLY A 143 -40.58 -21.55 28.27
C GLY A 143 -41.44 -21.24 27.02
N TYR A 144 -40.89 -20.58 26.00
CA TYR A 144 -41.60 -20.26 24.76
C TYR A 144 -41.32 -21.30 23.67
N SER A 145 -42.33 -21.60 22.86
CA SER A 145 -42.15 -22.46 21.69
C SER A 145 -41.20 -21.82 20.67
N LEU A 146 -40.50 -22.65 19.91
CA LEU A 146 -39.58 -22.19 18.87
C LEU A 146 -40.29 -21.31 17.81
N GLU A 147 -41.56 -21.61 17.52
CA GLU A 147 -42.39 -20.83 16.60
C GLU A 147 -42.62 -19.42 17.13
N ARG A 148 -42.92 -19.28 18.42
CA ARG A 148 -43.12 -17.98 19.07
C ARG A 148 -41.83 -17.15 19.09
N ILE A 149 -40.68 -17.78 19.27
CA ILE A 149 -39.36 -17.13 19.18
C ILE A 149 -39.08 -16.66 17.74
N ARG A 150 -39.43 -17.46 16.72
CA ARG A 150 -39.27 -17.10 15.31
C ARG A 150 -40.17 -15.94 14.90
N SER A 151 -41.45 -15.97 15.23
CA SER A 151 -42.38 -14.88 14.93
C SER A 151 -41.89 -13.57 15.54
N ARG A 152 -41.42 -13.62 16.80
CA ARG A 152 -40.87 -12.42 17.44
C ARG A 152 -39.55 -11.96 16.80
N ALA A 153 -38.72 -12.89 16.34
CA ALA A 153 -37.49 -12.56 15.61
C ALA A 153 -37.77 -11.86 14.27
N GLU A 154 -38.84 -12.24 13.57
CA GLU A 154 -39.30 -11.56 12.35
C GLU A 154 -39.74 -10.11 12.64
N GLU A 155 -40.54 -9.93 13.69
CA GLU A 155 -40.97 -8.59 14.14
C GLU A 155 -39.78 -7.70 14.52
N LEU A 156 -38.83 -8.23 15.30
CA LEU A 156 -37.65 -7.46 15.74
C LEU A 156 -36.73 -7.09 14.59
N ILE A 157 -36.51 -7.98 13.61
CA ILE A 157 -35.74 -7.62 12.42
C ILE A 157 -36.41 -6.48 11.67
N TYR A 158 -37.73 -6.53 11.52
CA TYR A 158 -38.48 -5.50 10.82
C TYR A 158 -38.36 -4.15 11.55
N GLN A 159 -38.53 -4.15 12.87
CA GLN A 159 -38.40 -2.94 13.70
C GLN A 159 -36.99 -2.34 13.65
N VAL A 160 -35.94 -3.16 13.73
CA VAL A 160 -34.55 -2.68 13.70
C VAL A 160 -34.18 -2.16 12.31
N LYS A 161 -34.63 -2.83 11.23
CA LYS A 161 -34.44 -2.33 9.86
C LYS A 161 -35.14 -1.00 9.65
N ALA A 162 -36.40 -0.87 10.08
CA ALA A 162 -37.15 0.39 10.00
C ALA A 162 -36.48 1.54 10.79
N ARG A 163 -35.90 1.26 11.97
CA ARG A 163 -35.13 2.26 12.75
C ARG A 163 -33.84 2.69 12.05
N LEU A 164 -33.13 1.76 11.40
CA LEU A 164 -31.91 2.07 10.63
C LEU A 164 -32.25 2.88 9.38
N GLU A 165 -33.34 2.56 8.69
CA GLU A 165 -33.82 3.33 7.54
C GLU A 165 -34.27 4.75 7.94
N ALA A 166 -34.94 4.90 9.09
CA ALA A 166 -35.33 6.21 9.60
C ALA A 166 -34.13 7.08 10.04
N SER A 167 -33.08 6.48 10.63
CA SER A 167 -31.88 7.24 11.04
C SER A 167 -31.00 7.63 9.86
N GLU A 168 -30.97 6.84 8.79
CA GLU A 168 -30.31 7.18 7.52
C GLU A 168 -31.00 8.39 6.84
N GLN A 169 -32.33 8.48 6.88
CA GLN A 169 -33.09 9.61 6.31
C GLN A 169 -32.88 10.93 7.07
N ILE A 170 -32.75 10.88 8.40
CA ILE A 170 -32.48 12.08 9.24
C ILE A 170 -31.03 12.59 9.04
N ALA A 171 -30.08 11.68 8.81
CA ALA A 171 -28.69 12.04 8.55
C ALA A 171 -28.50 12.68 7.16
N GLU A 172 -29.35 12.34 6.19
CA GLU A 172 -29.37 12.97 4.86
C GLU A 172 -30.02 14.37 4.89
N SER A 173 -31.06 14.58 5.72
CA SER A 173 -31.73 15.88 5.84
C SER A 173 -30.94 16.93 6.64
N ASN A 174 -30.10 16.53 7.59
CA ASN A 174 -29.29 17.44 8.41
C ASN A 174 -27.89 17.73 7.82
N SER A 175 -27.65 17.36 6.55
CA SER A 175 -26.38 17.61 5.85
C SER A 175 -26.36 18.91 5.02
N GLY A 176 -27.46 19.67 5.03
CA GLY A 176 -27.51 21.07 4.63
C GLY A 176 -27.63 21.95 5.88
N ASP A 177 -26.72 22.90 6.03
CA ASP A 177 -26.70 23.94 7.08
C ASP A 177 -26.29 23.49 8.50
N GLU A 178 -24.98 23.34 8.73
CA GLU A 178 -24.38 23.74 10.01
C GLU A 178 -22.89 24.11 9.86
N GLU A 179 -22.57 25.30 10.37
CA GLU A 179 -21.26 25.96 10.36
C GLU A 179 -20.21 25.17 11.15
N LYS A 180 -19.01 25.06 10.60
CA LYS A 180 -17.86 24.43 11.25
C LYS A 180 -17.07 25.45 12.07
N HIS A 181 -17.10 25.33 13.39
CA HIS A 181 -16.00 25.76 14.25
C HIS A 181 -15.27 24.55 14.87
N PRO A 182 -13.92 24.57 15.02
CA PRO A 182 -13.13 23.39 15.32
C PRO A 182 -12.63 23.36 16.77
N GLU A 183 -12.72 22.20 17.42
CA GLU A 183 -11.81 21.86 18.52
C GLU A 183 -11.09 20.52 18.31
N SER A 184 -9.92 20.46 18.93
CA SER A 184 -8.73 19.70 18.58
C SER A 184 -8.76 18.20 18.90
N SER A 185 -8.11 17.38 18.08
CA SER A 185 -6.89 16.63 18.48
C SER A 185 -6.47 15.54 17.47
N THR A 186 -5.15 15.46 17.27
CA THR A 186 -4.29 14.33 16.87
C THR A 186 -4.46 13.67 15.49
N GLN A 187 -3.55 14.02 14.59
CA GLN A 187 -3.33 13.42 13.28
C GLN A 187 -2.78 11.99 13.39
N ALA A 188 -3.65 10.99 13.24
CA ALA A 188 -3.25 9.63 12.89
C ALA A 188 -3.45 9.41 11.37
N THR A 189 -2.35 9.41 10.63
CA THR A 189 -2.30 9.01 9.22
C THR A 189 -2.84 7.58 9.05
N SER A 190 -4.01 7.49 8.41
CA SER A 190 -4.68 6.24 8.04
C SER A 190 -4.56 6.00 6.53
N THR A 191 -3.66 5.10 6.18
CA THR A 191 -3.66 4.41 4.89
C THR A 191 -4.76 3.36 4.91
N ILE A 192 -6.00 3.73 4.59
CA ILE A 192 -7.05 2.80 4.17
C ILE A 192 -7.87 3.50 3.09
N THR A 193 -7.68 3.11 1.83
CA THR A 193 -8.63 3.42 0.76
C THR A 193 -8.73 2.22 -0.17
N GLN A 194 -9.72 1.36 0.14
CA GLN A 194 -10.43 0.49 -0.79
C GLN A 194 -11.56 -0.23 -0.03
N SER A 195 -12.69 0.45 0.19
CA SER A 195 -14.02 -0.17 0.41
C SER A 195 -15.08 0.92 0.64
N LEU A 196 -15.64 1.51 -0.43
CA LEU A 196 -16.68 2.55 -0.28
C LEU A 196 -17.97 2.29 -1.09
N ALA A 197 -18.17 1.11 -1.69
CA ALA A 197 -19.47 0.75 -2.29
C ALA A 197 -20.05 -0.57 -1.76
N ASP A 198 -19.22 -1.51 -1.29
CA ASP A 198 -19.67 -2.63 -0.44
C ASP A 198 -20.00 -2.20 0.99
N SER A 199 -19.78 -0.92 1.31
CA SER A 199 -20.03 -0.41 2.65
C SER A 199 -21.52 -0.29 2.92
N SER A 200 -22.44 -0.04 1.98
CA SER A 200 -23.86 0.08 2.39
C SER A 200 -24.52 -1.26 2.71
N LYS A 201 -24.27 -2.35 1.97
CA LYS A 201 -24.83 -3.69 2.28
C LYS A 201 -24.07 -4.46 3.36
N ASN A 202 -22.73 -4.35 3.42
CA ASN A 202 -21.99 -4.94 4.54
C ASN A 202 -22.06 -4.06 5.79
N LYS A 203 -22.13 -2.72 5.69
CA LYS A 203 -22.49 -1.91 6.87
C LYS A 203 -23.93 -2.15 7.25
N SER A 204 -24.92 -2.31 6.37
CA SER A 204 -26.30 -2.57 6.83
C SER A 204 -26.42 -3.90 7.57
N GLY A 205 -25.78 -4.98 7.09
CA GLY A 205 -25.73 -6.26 7.82
C GLY A 205 -24.89 -6.22 9.10
N GLN A 206 -23.79 -5.47 9.11
CA GLN A 206 -22.90 -5.30 10.28
C GLN A 206 -23.48 -4.31 11.30
N SER A 207 -24.24 -3.32 10.84
CA SER A 207 -25.02 -2.34 11.60
C SER A 207 -26.22 -3.00 12.24
N LEU A 208 -26.99 -3.79 11.49
CA LEU A 208 -28.08 -4.63 12.00
C LEU A 208 -27.57 -5.57 13.09
N ARG A 209 -26.43 -6.22 12.85
CA ARG A 209 -25.80 -7.10 13.83
C ARG A 209 -25.35 -6.34 15.09
N ASN A 210 -24.73 -5.18 14.93
CA ASN A 210 -24.29 -4.35 16.05
C ASN A 210 -25.46 -3.80 16.86
N GLU A 211 -26.56 -3.44 16.20
CA GLU A 211 -27.78 -2.93 16.81
C GLU A 211 -28.55 -4.05 17.54
N LEU A 212 -28.64 -5.25 16.96
CA LEU A 212 -29.16 -6.41 17.69
C LEU A 212 -28.31 -6.74 18.92
N PHE A 213 -26.99 -6.58 18.81
CA PHE A 213 -26.09 -6.71 19.96
C PHE A 213 -26.27 -5.57 20.97
N SER A 214 -26.50 -4.30 20.59
CA SER A 214 -26.74 -3.22 21.55
C SER A 214 -28.05 -3.45 22.31
N ILE A 215 -29.13 -3.77 21.60
CA ILE A 215 -30.44 -4.09 22.17
C ILE A 215 -30.34 -5.27 23.15
N TYR A 216 -29.64 -6.35 22.77
CA TYR A 216 -29.49 -7.51 23.66
C TYR A 216 -28.86 -7.15 25.01
N PHE A 217 -27.86 -6.26 25.01
CA PHE A 217 -27.14 -5.87 26.23
C PHE A 217 -27.83 -4.73 27.00
N SER A 218 -28.79 -4.02 26.40
CA SER A 218 -29.62 -3.03 27.10
C SER A 218 -30.91 -3.62 27.70
N LEU A 219 -31.31 -4.83 27.29
CA LEU A 219 -32.49 -5.50 27.82
C LEU A 219 -32.23 -6.10 29.22
N ASP A 220 -33.08 -5.77 30.19
CA ASP A 220 -33.04 -6.33 31.54
C ASP A 220 -33.39 -7.84 31.56
N THR A 221 -33.01 -8.58 32.61
CA THR A 221 -33.24 -10.04 32.68
C THR A 221 -34.66 -10.44 33.07
N ALA A 222 -35.55 -9.50 33.39
CA ALA A 222 -36.94 -9.75 33.77
C ALA A 222 -37.88 -10.02 32.57
N GLU A 223 -38.96 -10.78 32.79
CA GLU A 223 -40.07 -10.90 31.82
C GLU A 223 -40.81 -9.56 31.75
N PRO A 224 -40.77 -8.84 30.61
CA PRO A 224 -41.08 -9.34 29.26
C PRO A 224 -39.91 -9.38 28.28
N ASN A 225 -38.69 -9.04 28.71
CA ASN A 225 -37.53 -8.91 27.83
C ASN A 225 -36.90 -10.27 27.45
N HIS A 226 -37.32 -11.35 28.10
CA HIS A 226 -36.76 -12.68 27.90
C HIS A 226 -37.05 -13.26 26.50
N LEU A 227 -38.25 -13.01 25.96
CA LEU A 227 -38.63 -13.41 24.60
C LEU A 227 -37.81 -12.65 23.55
N ASP A 228 -37.60 -11.35 23.76
CA ASP A 228 -36.79 -10.51 22.86
C ASP A 228 -35.32 -10.94 22.86
N ARG A 229 -34.77 -11.29 24.03
CA ARG A 229 -33.40 -11.86 24.13
C ARG A 229 -33.28 -13.18 23.36
N CYS A 230 -34.26 -14.06 23.46
CA CYS A 230 -34.24 -15.34 22.76
C CYS A 230 -34.38 -15.17 21.24
N ALA A 231 -35.25 -14.27 20.81
CA ALA A 231 -35.41 -13.90 19.41
C ALA A 231 -34.11 -13.31 18.85
N ILE A 232 -33.46 -12.38 19.55
CA ILE A 232 -32.17 -11.79 19.14
C ILE A 232 -31.07 -12.85 19.05
N ILE A 233 -30.98 -13.79 20.00
CA ILE A 233 -30.00 -14.89 19.93
C ILE A 233 -30.26 -15.76 18.71
N HIS A 234 -31.52 -16.10 18.42
CA HIS A 234 -31.89 -16.88 17.24
C HIS A 234 -31.44 -16.19 15.94
N LEU A 235 -31.60 -14.87 15.85
CA LEU A 235 -31.13 -14.07 14.72
C LEU A 235 -29.60 -14.04 14.62
N LEU A 236 -28.90 -13.72 15.71
CA LEU A 236 -27.44 -13.60 15.74
C LEU A 236 -26.74 -14.94 15.47
N LYS A 237 -27.39 -16.07 15.76
CA LYS A 237 -26.93 -17.42 15.42
C LYS A 237 -27.06 -17.71 13.93
N ASN A 238 -28.13 -17.24 13.29
CA ASN A 238 -28.48 -17.52 11.91
C ASN A 238 -28.14 -16.35 10.94
N ASN A 239 -27.09 -15.59 11.23
CA ASN A 239 -26.63 -14.45 10.41
C ASN A 239 -27.67 -13.33 10.21
N CYS A 240 -28.45 -13.01 11.24
CA CYS A 240 -29.52 -12.03 11.22
C CYS A 240 -30.66 -12.40 10.25
N GLU A 241 -30.92 -13.71 10.11
CA GLU A 241 -32.04 -14.27 9.36
C GLU A 241 -32.82 -15.24 10.24
N VAL A 242 -34.10 -15.46 9.92
CA VAL A 242 -34.96 -16.43 10.60
C VAL A 242 -34.84 -17.78 9.90
N ALA A 243 -34.38 -18.80 10.64
CA ALA A 243 -34.12 -20.11 10.06
C ALA A 243 -35.43 -20.86 9.73
N LYS A 244 -35.63 -21.21 8.46
CA LYS A 244 -36.80 -21.98 7.99
C LYS A 244 -36.71 -23.48 8.25
N LYS A 245 -35.51 -24.00 8.55
CA LYS A 245 -35.25 -25.42 8.80
C LYS A 245 -34.96 -25.67 10.28
N PRO A 246 -35.24 -26.87 10.83
CA PRO A 246 -34.84 -27.22 12.19
C PRO A 246 -33.30 -27.20 12.33
N GLU A 247 -32.83 -26.80 13.51
CA GLU A 247 -31.40 -26.72 13.81
C GLU A 247 -30.73 -28.09 13.79
N ASN A 248 -29.53 -28.17 13.22
CA ASN A 248 -28.67 -29.34 13.33
C ASN A 248 -27.73 -29.16 14.52
N LEU A 249 -28.02 -29.86 15.62
CA LEU A 249 -27.25 -29.83 16.88
C LEU A 249 -25.76 -30.14 16.68
N SER A 250 -25.41 -31.13 15.86
CA SER A 250 -24.00 -31.50 15.59
C SER A 250 -23.23 -30.38 14.88
N LYS A 251 -23.90 -29.63 13.99
CA LYS A 251 -23.32 -28.50 13.28
C LYS A 251 -23.17 -27.28 14.20
N PHE A 252 -24.12 -27.06 15.10
CA PHE A 252 -24.08 -25.99 16.10
C PHE A 252 -22.93 -26.20 17.10
N THR A 253 -22.83 -27.39 17.71
CA THR A 253 -21.77 -27.72 18.67
C THR A 253 -20.38 -27.66 18.04
N SER A 254 -20.22 -28.20 16.83
CA SER A 254 -18.99 -28.08 16.03
C SER A 254 -18.63 -26.61 15.75
N GLY A 255 -19.62 -25.78 15.40
CA GLY A 255 -19.44 -24.34 15.20
C GLY A 255 -19.02 -23.59 16.48
N LEU A 256 -19.56 -23.98 17.64
CA LEU A 256 -19.24 -23.42 18.95
C LEU A 256 -17.80 -23.81 19.36
N HIS A 257 -17.42 -25.08 19.20
CA HIS A 257 -16.03 -25.53 19.40
C HIS A 257 -15.04 -24.82 18.46
N ALA A 258 -15.39 -24.62 17.19
CA ALA A 258 -14.56 -23.88 16.24
C ALA A 258 -14.34 -22.43 16.69
N LYS A 259 -15.36 -21.78 17.26
CA LYS A 259 -15.27 -20.41 17.80
C LYS A 259 -14.48 -20.34 19.10
N ARG A 260 -14.62 -21.30 20.03
CA ARG A 260 -13.76 -21.41 21.22
C ARG A 260 -12.29 -21.63 20.85
N LYS A 261 -12.00 -22.51 19.88
CA LYS A 261 -10.64 -22.66 19.33
C LYS A 261 -10.12 -21.37 18.68
N LYS A 262 -11.00 -20.57 18.08
CA LYS A 262 -10.64 -19.26 17.50
C LYS A 262 -10.34 -18.22 18.57
N VAL A 263 -11.05 -18.22 19.69
CA VAL A 263 -10.74 -17.41 20.89
C VAL A 263 -9.37 -17.78 21.42
N GLN A 264 -9.12 -19.06 21.74
CA GLN A 264 -7.82 -19.54 22.21
C GLN A 264 -6.67 -19.19 21.27
N ARG A 265 -6.88 -19.30 19.94
CA ARG A 265 -5.87 -18.87 18.95
C ARG A 265 -5.64 -17.36 18.97
N THR A 266 -6.67 -16.56 19.19
CA THR A 266 -6.58 -15.09 19.22
C THR A 266 -5.94 -14.62 20.52
N GLU A 267 -6.27 -15.23 21.67
CA GLU A 267 -5.62 -15.01 22.96
C GLU A 267 -4.13 -15.36 22.88
N LYS A 268 -3.81 -16.55 22.35
CA LYS A 268 -2.41 -16.94 22.11
C LYS A 268 -1.69 -15.96 21.20
N GLN A 269 -2.35 -15.37 20.20
CA GLN A 269 -1.76 -14.33 19.32
C GLN A 269 -1.51 -13.01 20.06
N LEU A 270 -2.38 -12.64 21.00
CA LEU A 270 -2.20 -11.45 21.85
C LEU A 270 -1.05 -11.64 22.85
N GLU A 271 -0.91 -12.83 23.42
CA GLU A 271 0.15 -13.17 24.38
C GLU A 271 1.52 -13.34 23.71
N SER A 272 1.58 -13.89 22.49
CA SER A 272 2.84 -14.33 21.87
C SER A 272 3.52 -13.30 20.96
N GLN A 273 2.96 -12.11 20.76
CA GLN A 273 3.46 -11.18 19.75
C GLN A 273 4.05 -9.92 20.38
N PHE A 274 5.31 -9.99 20.82
CA PHE A 274 6.15 -8.79 20.75
C PHE A 274 6.45 -8.46 19.27
N PRO A 275 6.75 -7.20 18.94
CA PRO A 275 7.22 -6.88 17.60
C PRO A 275 8.47 -7.71 17.30
N GLN A 276 8.39 -8.59 16.30
CA GLN A 276 9.56 -9.34 15.85
C GLN A 276 10.43 -8.40 15.01
N LEU A 277 11.54 -7.95 15.59
CA LEU A 277 12.55 -7.20 14.87
C LEU A 277 13.41 -8.15 14.02
N ARG A 278 14.08 -7.58 13.02
CA ARG A 278 15.08 -8.32 12.25
C ARG A 278 16.24 -8.67 13.17
N ASP A 279 16.46 -9.96 13.35
CA ASP A 279 17.68 -10.48 13.94
C ASP A 279 18.67 -10.80 12.81
N LEU A 280 19.79 -10.07 12.78
CA LEU A 280 20.89 -10.39 11.88
C LEU A 280 21.67 -11.63 12.36
N GLY A 281 21.48 -12.08 13.62
CA GLY A 281 22.15 -13.21 14.27
C GLY A 281 23.61 -12.91 14.61
N ASP A 282 24.12 -13.33 15.78
CA ASP A 282 25.52 -13.09 16.17
C ASP A 282 26.51 -13.77 15.23
N GLU A 283 26.17 -14.95 14.71
CA GLU A 283 26.97 -15.68 13.71
C GLU A 283 26.96 -15.01 12.34
N ALA A 284 25.81 -14.46 11.92
CA ALA A 284 25.75 -13.73 10.66
C ALA A 284 26.34 -12.32 10.81
N LEU A 285 26.29 -11.68 11.98
CA LEU A 285 27.05 -10.46 12.28
C LEU A 285 28.56 -10.72 12.23
N LYS A 286 29.05 -11.83 12.79
CA LYS A 286 30.45 -12.26 12.67
C LYS A 286 30.83 -12.55 11.22
N ALA A 287 30.07 -13.40 10.52
CA ALA A 287 30.29 -13.72 9.12
C ALA A 287 30.23 -12.47 8.21
N LEU A 288 29.34 -11.51 8.50
CA LEU A 288 29.24 -10.24 7.77
C LEU A 288 30.40 -9.29 8.07
N THR A 289 30.93 -9.30 9.30
CA THR A 289 32.11 -8.52 9.69
C THR A 289 33.37 -9.10 9.04
N ASP A 290 33.49 -10.44 8.99
CA ASP A 290 34.58 -11.15 8.33
C ASP A 290 34.56 -10.93 6.80
N VAL A 291 33.38 -11.00 6.16
CA VAL A 291 33.19 -10.69 4.73
C VAL A 291 33.50 -9.22 4.41
N ALA A 292 33.21 -8.31 5.34
CA ALA A 292 33.52 -6.88 5.17
C ALA A 292 35.01 -6.57 5.40
N GLN A 293 35.80 -7.48 5.98
CA GLN A 293 37.22 -7.26 6.29
C GLN A 293 38.18 -8.08 5.44
N ARG A 294 37.71 -9.17 4.78
CA ARG A 294 38.55 -10.05 3.97
C ARG A 294 37.95 -10.28 2.58
N VAL A 295 38.79 -10.17 1.55
CA VAL A 295 38.52 -10.84 0.28
C VAL A 295 38.78 -12.33 0.53
N ALA A 296 37.74 -13.17 0.40
CA ALA A 296 37.88 -14.61 0.58
C ALA A 296 39.00 -15.15 -0.32
N GLN A 297 39.94 -15.88 0.28
CA GLN A 297 41.14 -16.35 -0.43
C GLN A 297 40.82 -17.56 -1.31
N ASP A 298 39.83 -18.38 -0.92
CA ASP A 298 39.41 -19.58 -1.63
C ASP A 298 37.87 -19.75 -1.70
N ASN A 299 37.42 -20.49 -2.72
CA ASN A 299 35.99 -20.76 -2.99
C ASN A 299 35.27 -21.55 -1.88
N ILE A 300 36.02 -22.30 -1.06
CA ILE A 300 35.47 -23.13 0.02
C ILE A 300 35.10 -22.25 1.23
N GLU A 301 36.00 -21.33 1.62
CA GLU A 301 35.77 -20.37 2.71
C GLU A 301 34.59 -19.45 2.39
N PHE A 302 34.50 -18.99 1.13
CA PHE A 302 33.35 -18.20 0.66
C PHE A 302 32.03 -18.99 0.72
N ALA A 303 32.04 -20.28 0.37
CA ALA A 303 30.86 -21.13 0.41
C ALA A 303 30.34 -21.36 1.85
N GLU A 304 31.23 -21.51 2.82
CA GLU A 304 30.88 -21.63 4.25
C GLU A 304 30.32 -20.33 4.82
N GLN A 305 30.91 -19.18 4.48
CA GLN A 305 30.39 -17.86 4.82
C GLN A 305 28.98 -17.64 4.22
N LEU A 306 28.76 -18.08 2.97
CA LEU A 306 27.44 -18.00 2.32
C LEU A 306 26.40 -18.91 2.96
N ALA A 307 26.79 -20.12 3.35
CA ALA A 307 25.92 -21.07 4.03
C ALA A 307 25.44 -20.55 5.39
N ASN A 308 26.31 -19.85 6.13
CA ASN A 308 25.96 -19.20 7.39
C ASN A 308 25.00 -18.02 7.20
N LEU A 309 25.16 -17.22 6.14
CA LEU A 309 24.22 -16.14 5.78
C LEU A 309 22.86 -16.65 5.28
N GLN A 310 22.79 -17.88 4.76
CA GLN A 310 21.55 -18.51 4.29
C GLN A 310 20.72 -19.15 5.40
N ARG A 311 21.31 -19.40 6.58
CA ARG A 311 20.60 -19.96 7.75
C ARG A 311 19.72 -18.92 8.45
N SER A 312 19.99 -17.61 8.31
CA SER A 312 19.15 -16.54 8.87
C SER A 312 18.01 -16.15 7.91
N SER A 313 16.82 -15.84 8.46
CA SER A 313 15.60 -15.60 7.67
C SER A 313 15.66 -14.33 6.80
N ASN A 314 16.58 -13.40 7.09
CA ASN A 314 16.86 -12.22 6.26
C ASN A 314 18.21 -11.56 6.64
N PRO A 315 19.34 -11.85 5.96
CA PRO A 315 20.68 -11.40 6.38
C PRO A 315 20.97 -9.90 6.13
N LEU A 316 19.94 -9.10 5.80
CA LEU A 316 20.11 -7.72 5.33
C LEU A 316 19.68 -6.70 6.40
N PRO A 317 20.50 -5.66 6.65
CA PRO A 317 20.15 -4.60 7.59
C PRO A 317 18.87 -3.86 7.16
N TYR A 318 18.25 -3.15 8.11
CA TYR A 318 17.13 -2.26 7.78
C TYR A 318 17.57 -1.17 6.81
N PRO A 319 16.69 -0.74 5.88
CA PRO A 319 16.97 0.41 5.05
C PRO A 319 17.11 1.68 5.89
N VAL A 320 18.14 2.47 5.58
CA VAL A 320 18.40 3.77 6.21
C VAL A 320 17.58 4.83 5.48
N LEU A 321 16.69 5.51 6.20
CA LEU A 321 15.70 6.41 5.66
C LEU A 321 16.18 7.87 5.70
N PHE A 322 16.05 8.55 4.56
CA PHE A 322 16.30 9.97 4.33
C PHE A 322 14.96 10.62 4.00
N TYR A 323 14.42 11.40 4.93
CA TYR A 323 13.03 11.85 4.88
C TYR A 323 12.85 13.23 4.26
N SER A 324 13.92 14.00 4.16
CA SER A 324 13.90 15.30 3.54
C SER A 324 14.67 15.26 2.22
N SER A 325 14.16 15.96 1.22
CA SER A 325 14.82 16.05 -0.08
C SER A 325 16.17 16.78 0.00
N ASP A 326 16.41 17.55 1.07
CA ASP A 326 17.70 18.19 1.35
C ASP A 326 18.73 17.30 2.08
N ASP A 327 18.34 16.06 2.43
CA ASP A 327 19.28 15.08 2.99
C ASP A 327 20.24 14.53 1.91
N LEU A 328 19.90 14.72 0.63
CA LEU A 328 20.68 14.29 -0.52
C LEU A 328 21.09 15.49 -1.38
N GLY A 329 22.38 15.59 -1.69
CA GLY A 329 22.90 16.52 -2.69
C GLY A 329 23.11 15.84 -4.04
N TRP A 330 22.77 16.53 -5.14
CA TRP A 330 22.85 15.99 -6.50
C TRP A 330 23.86 16.76 -7.34
N TYR A 331 24.70 16.03 -8.10
CA TYR A 331 25.79 16.61 -8.88
C TYR A 331 25.85 15.99 -10.28
N LEU A 332 26.37 16.77 -11.24
CA LEU A 332 26.66 16.32 -12.60
C LEU A 332 28.17 16.38 -12.82
N ILE A 333 28.77 15.24 -13.19
CA ILE A 333 30.23 15.15 -13.36
C ILE A 333 30.53 14.49 -14.70
N LYS A 334 31.50 15.06 -15.44
CA LYS A 334 32.00 14.52 -16.70
C LYS A 334 33.03 13.43 -16.44
N ARG A 335 32.83 12.24 -17.01
CA ARG A 335 33.72 11.09 -16.81
C ARG A 335 33.86 10.27 -18.09
N LYS A 336 35.04 9.71 -18.33
CA LYS A 336 35.25 8.67 -19.34
C LYS A 336 34.54 7.37 -18.94
N HIS A 337 33.69 6.85 -19.81
CA HIS A 337 33.07 5.54 -19.63
C HIS A 337 34.15 4.47 -19.52
N PRO A 338 34.10 3.55 -18.52
CA PRO A 338 35.16 2.58 -18.28
C PRO A 338 35.43 1.68 -19.49
N THR A 339 34.38 1.25 -20.19
CA THR A 339 34.50 0.38 -21.38
C THR A 339 34.76 1.13 -22.69
N THR A 340 34.07 2.24 -22.97
CA THR A 340 34.11 2.92 -24.29
C THR A 340 35.06 4.10 -24.33
N GLN A 341 35.63 4.52 -23.20
CA GLN A 341 36.48 5.70 -23.02
C GLN A 341 35.87 7.06 -23.45
N VAL A 342 34.60 7.08 -23.87
CA VAL A 342 33.86 8.30 -24.23
C VAL A 342 33.58 9.12 -22.97
N VAL A 343 33.82 10.44 -23.02
CA VAL A 343 33.48 11.35 -21.93
C VAL A 343 31.99 11.60 -21.93
N GLU A 344 31.32 11.20 -20.85
CA GLU A 344 29.88 11.37 -20.66
C GLU A 344 29.58 12.08 -19.32
N GLU A 345 28.45 12.79 -19.28
CA GLU A 345 27.94 13.39 -18.06
C GLU A 345 27.14 12.37 -17.24
N ARG A 346 27.55 12.14 -16.00
CA ARG A 346 26.96 11.17 -15.08
C ARG A 346 26.42 11.88 -13.84
N ILE A 347 25.34 11.34 -13.28
CA ILE A 347 24.65 11.90 -12.12
C ILE A 347 25.20 11.23 -10.85
N PHE A 348 25.52 12.05 -9.86
CA PHE A 348 26.06 11.62 -8.58
C PHE A 348 25.19 12.12 -7.42
N VAL A 349 25.18 11.35 -6.33
CA VAL A 349 24.47 11.68 -5.09
C VAL A 349 25.43 11.75 -3.91
N LYS A 350 25.22 12.72 -3.02
CA LYS A 350 25.95 12.94 -1.77
C LYS A 350 24.98 12.83 -0.60
N PHE A 351 25.35 12.08 0.43
CA PHE A 351 24.53 11.95 1.64
C PHE A 351 24.99 12.96 2.71
N LYS A 352 24.06 13.79 3.19
CA LYS A 352 24.34 14.77 4.24
C LYS A 352 24.76 14.07 5.53
N GLY A 353 25.85 14.54 6.15
CA GLY A 353 26.40 13.97 7.39
C GLY A 353 27.25 12.70 7.23
N LEU A 354 27.16 11.97 6.11
CA LEU A 354 27.94 10.74 5.90
C LEU A 354 29.42 11.04 5.63
N ASN A 355 29.73 12.12 4.92
CA ASN A 355 31.11 12.47 4.55
C ASN A 355 32.03 12.67 5.75
N ASN A 356 31.56 13.34 6.80
CA ASN A 356 32.40 13.60 7.97
C ASN A 356 32.76 12.30 8.69
N TYR A 357 31.79 11.39 8.84
CA TYR A 357 32.02 10.08 9.42
C TYR A 357 33.01 9.25 8.60
N LEU A 358 32.82 9.16 7.29
CA LEU A 358 33.74 8.42 6.42
C LEU A 358 35.16 9.00 6.48
N LYS A 359 35.31 10.32 6.54
CA LYS A 359 36.64 10.96 6.70
C LYS A 359 37.30 10.56 8.02
N THR A 360 36.59 10.64 9.14
CA THR A 360 37.17 10.28 10.45
C THR A 360 37.60 8.81 10.49
N GLN A 361 36.73 7.90 10.05
CA GLN A 361 37.02 6.46 10.07
C GLN A 361 38.14 6.06 9.10
N LEU A 362 38.19 6.68 7.92
CA LEU A 362 39.26 6.42 6.95
C LEU A 362 40.60 7.04 7.36
N GLN A 363 40.59 8.12 8.14
CA GLN A 363 41.80 8.67 8.75
C GLN A 363 42.40 7.71 9.78
N GLU A 364 41.56 7.07 10.60
CA GLU A 364 41.98 6.04 11.57
C GLU A 364 42.58 4.80 10.89
N LEU A 365 42.13 4.49 9.66
CA LEU A 365 42.68 3.42 8.82
C LEU A 365 43.98 3.79 8.08
N GLY A 366 44.56 4.96 8.34
CA GLY A 366 45.90 5.34 7.85
C GLY A 366 45.96 5.95 6.44
N LEU A 367 44.82 6.39 5.87
CA LEU A 367 44.79 7.03 4.55
C LEU A 367 45.45 8.43 4.57
N LYS A 368 46.12 8.79 3.46
CA LYS A 368 46.95 10.02 3.38
C LYS A 368 46.09 11.29 3.48
N LYS A 369 46.65 12.35 4.09
CA LYS A 369 46.01 13.67 4.33
C LYS A 369 45.37 14.33 3.09
N ASN A 370 45.87 14.03 1.89
CA ASN A 370 45.34 14.54 0.61
C ASN A 370 44.04 13.83 0.16
N GLU A 371 43.77 12.63 0.65
CA GLU A 371 42.57 11.83 0.34
C GLU A 371 41.40 12.20 1.27
N LEU A 372 41.72 12.63 2.50
CA LEU A 372 40.77 13.14 3.50
C LEU A 372 40.12 14.50 3.13
N ARG A 373 40.69 15.23 2.15
CA ARG A 373 40.07 16.47 1.64
C ARG A 373 38.87 16.24 0.72
N ARG A 374 38.67 15.01 0.23
CA ARG A 374 37.67 14.72 -0.81
C ARG A 374 36.25 14.55 -0.25
N GLU A 375 35.25 14.83 -1.08
CA GLU A 375 33.86 14.53 -0.78
C GLU A 375 33.50 13.14 -1.33
N TYR A 376 32.86 12.28 -0.55
CA TYR A 376 32.37 10.98 -1.02
C TYR A 376 31.00 11.16 -1.69
N ILE A 377 30.98 10.87 -2.99
CA ILE A 377 29.78 10.88 -3.82
C ILE A 377 29.62 9.53 -4.52
N PHE A 378 28.37 9.17 -4.81
CA PHE A 378 27.99 7.87 -5.36
C PHE A 378 27.40 8.05 -6.74
N GLU A 379 27.85 7.25 -7.71
CA GLU A 379 27.27 7.26 -9.05
C GLU A 379 25.88 6.62 -9.02
N VAL A 380 24.92 7.29 -9.66
CA VAL A 380 23.54 6.82 -9.79
C VAL A 380 23.42 5.99 -11.07
N CYS A 381 23.41 4.67 -10.92
CA CYS A 381 23.23 3.74 -12.03
C CYS A 381 21.75 3.37 -12.18
N CYS A 382 21.11 3.95 -13.19
CA CYS A 382 19.68 3.82 -13.43
C CYS A 382 19.38 3.49 -14.90
N ASP A 383 18.17 2.98 -15.16
CA ASP A 383 17.73 2.70 -16.53
C ASP A 383 17.35 3.99 -17.29
N ARG A 384 17.16 3.89 -18.61
CA ARG A 384 16.80 5.03 -19.47
C ARG A 384 15.52 5.75 -19.04
N ARG A 385 14.57 5.06 -18.41
CA ARG A 385 13.29 5.63 -17.98
C ARG A 385 13.46 6.41 -16.68
N GLN A 386 14.25 5.88 -15.76
CA GLN A 386 14.58 6.49 -14.48
C GLN A 386 15.52 7.68 -14.63
N HIS A 387 16.40 7.66 -15.64
CA HIS A 387 17.36 8.74 -15.89
C HIS A 387 16.71 10.12 -16.00
N GLN A 388 15.53 10.21 -16.63
CA GLN A 388 14.78 11.47 -16.73
C GLN A 388 14.34 12.00 -15.36
N ILE A 389 13.99 11.10 -14.44
CA ILE A 389 13.59 11.45 -13.07
C ILE A 389 14.80 11.95 -12.27
N PHE A 390 15.93 11.26 -12.35
CA PHE A 390 17.16 11.69 -11.68
C PHE A 390 17.71 13.01 -12.22
N ARG A 391 17.58 13.26 -13.54
CA ARG A 391 17.86 14.59 -14.11
C ARG A 391 16.97 15.67 -13.53
N GLN A 392 15.70 15.37 -13.23
CA GLN A 392 14.82 16.33 -12.58
C GLN A 392 15.21 16.55 -11.11
N PHE A 393 15.63 15.52 -10.37
CA PHE A 393 16.17 15.71 -9.01
C PHE A 393 17.38 16.65 -9.00
N LEU A 394 18.29 16.48 -9.95
CA LEU A 394 19.44 17.36 -10.12
C LEU A 394 19.01 18.82 -10.37
N LYS A 395 18.05 19.05 -11.27
CA LYS A 395 17.53 20.40 -11.56
C LYS A 395 16.89 21.04 -10.33
N ASP A 396 16.08 20.29 -9.58
CA ASP A 396 15.41 20.77 -8.37
C ASP A 396 16.45 21.16 -7.32
N TRP A 397 17.43 20.28 -7.11
CA TRP A 397 18.52 20.51 -6.18
C TRP A 397 19.37 21.72 -6.58
N GLN A 398 19.71 21.90 -7.86
CA GLN A 398 20.47 23.06 -8.35
C GLN A 398 19.69 24.36 -8.17
N THR A 399 18.40 24.34 -8.49
CA THR A 399 17.50 25.50 -8.33
C THR A 399 17.41 25.91 -6.86
N TYR A 400 17.19 24.94 -5.97
CA TYR A 400 17.12 25.18 -4.53
C TYR A 400 18.46 25.59 -3.92
N SER A 401 19.56 24.92 -4.29
CA SER A 401 20.90 25.21 -3.73
C SER A 401 21.41 26.59 -4.10
N SER A 402 20.93 27.17 -5.22
CA SER A 402 21.29 28.52 -5.64
C SER A 402 20.63 29.59 -4.76
N ASP A 403 19.37 29.36 -4.33
CA ASP A 403 18.65 30.25 -3.43
C ASP A 403 17.68 29.47 -2.51
N PRO A 404 18.18 28.92 -1.38
CA PRO A 404 17.38 28.09 -0.48
C PRO A 404 16.21 28.83 0.18
N LYS A 405 16.27 30.17 0.24
CA LYS A 405 15.24 31.02 0.84
C LYS A 405 14.14 31.41 -0.16
N LYS A 406 14.21 30.92 -1.39
CA LYS A 406 13.22 31.23 -2.42
C LYS A 406 12.24 30.10 -2.68
N PHE A 407 12.67 28.86 -2.51
CA PHE A 407 11.89 27.68 -2.91
C PHE A 407 11.59 26.77 -1.72
N SER A 408 10.35 26.27 -1.65
CA SER A 408 9.96 25.28 -0.66
C SER A 408 10.39 23.87 -1.08
N ILE A 409 11.05 23.14 -0.17
CA ILE A 409 11.43 21.72 -0.37
C ILE A 409 10.19 20.85 -0.63
N SER A 410 9.01 21.23 -0.11
CA SER A 410 7.77 20.47 -0.31
C SER A 410 7.37 20.31 -1.79
N LEU A 411 7.85 21.20 -2.68
CA LEU A 411 7.59 21.16 -4.12
C LEU A 411 8.62 20.35 -4.93
N PHE A 412 9.60 19.72 -4.25
CA PHE A 412 10.55 18.82 -4.91
C PHE A 412 9.85 17.61 -5.51
N LEU A 413 10.39 17.11 -6.62
CA LEU A 413 9.96 15.82 -7.16
C LEU A 413 10.31 14.67 -6.20
N LEU A 414 11.54 14.70 -5.65
CA LEU A 414 11.98 13.77 -4.62
C LEU A 414 11.32 14.12 -3.29
N GLN A 415 10.67 13.16 -2.64
CA GLN A 415 10.02 13.34 -1.34
C GLN A 415 10.82 12.66 -0.22
N SER A 416 11.32 11.46 -0.47
CA SER A 416 12.18 10.74 0.46
C SER A 416 13.06 9.74 -0.28
N ALA A 417 14.10 9.25 0.39
CA ALA A 417 14.94 8.18 -0.10
C ALA A 417 15.27 7.17 0.99
N ALA A 418 15.65 5.96 0.60
CA ALA A 418 16.11 4.91 1.48
C ALA A 418 17.34 4.24 0.87
N LEU A 419 18.41 4.13 1.64
CA LEU A 419 19.55 3.31 1.30
C LEU A 419 19.25 1.87 1.75
N GLN A 420 19.14 0.96 0.79
CA GLN A 420 18.83 -0.46 1.02
C GLN A 420 19.91 -1.35 0.39
N TRP A 421 20.14 -2.51 0.97
CA TRP A 421 21.05 -3.49 0.41
C TRP A 421 20.30 -4.62 -0.29
N ARG A 422 20.86 -5.13 -1.39
CA ARG A 422 20.27 -6.25 -2.14
C ARG A 422 21.31 -7.27 -2.53
N LYS A 423 20.88 -8.54 -2.53
CA LYS A 423 21.63 -9.66 -3.08
C LYS A 423 21.50 -9.65 -4.61
N THR A 424 22.62 -9.52 -5.31
CA THR A 424 22.75 -9.64 -6.76
C THR A 424 23.57 -10.87 -7.09
N ILE A 425 23.16 -11.64 -8.11
CA ILE A 425 23.93 -12.80 -8.58
C ILE A 425 24.73 -12.34 -9.79
N ARG A 426 26.05 -12.36 -9.70
CA ARG A 426 26.96 -12.05 -10.81
C ARG A 426 27.89 -13.23 -10.99
N ASN A 427 27.94 -13.79 -12.20
CA ASN A 427 28.81 -14.94 -12.51
C ASN A 427 28.66 -16.16 -11.56
N GLY A 428 27.46 -16.37 -11.00
CA GLY A 428 27.19 -17.46 -10.05
C GLY A 428 27.55 -17.16 -8.59
N THR A 429 28.27 -16.09 -8.30
CA THR A 429 28.54 -15.63 -6.93
C THR A 429 27.48 -14.62 -6.48
N SER A 430 27.17 -14.65 -5.18
CA SER A 430 26.23 -13.71 -4.57
C SER A 430 26.99 -12.50 -4.03
N GLU A 431 26.74 -11.33 -4.60
CA GLU A 431 27.27 -10.04 -4.13
C GLU A 431 26.16 -9.23 -3.47
N TYR A 432 26.51 -8.45 -2.44
CA TYR A 432 25.59 -7.49 -1.83
C TYR A 432 25.92 -6.07 -2.29
N GLN A 433 24.94 -5.38 -2.85
CA GLN A 433 25.11 -4.06 -3.43
C GLN A 433 24.13 -3.03 -2.83
N PRO A 434 24.58 -1.77 -2.65
CA PRO A 434 23.72 -0.71 -2.16
C PRO A 434 22.82 -0.18 -3.27
N TYR A 435 21.54 -0.04 -2.97
CA TYR A 435 20.52 0.55 -3.83
C TYR A 435 19.92 1.77 -3.14
N LEU A 436 19.71 2.83 -3.90
CA LEU A 436 18.94 3.98 -3.48
C LEU A 436 17.50 3.82 -3.97
N GLN A 437 16.59 3.66 -3.01
CA GLN A 437 15.16 3.71 -3.26
C GLN A 437 14.68 5.14 -3.05
N CYS A 438 14.05 5.75 -4.05
CA CYS A 438 13.50 7.10 -3.95
C CYS A 438 11.98 7.06 -4.05
N THR A 439 11.31 7.81 -3.19
CA THR A 439 9.88 8.09 -3.30
C THR A 439 9.68 9.46 -3.92
N ILE A 440 8.86 9.53 -4.96
CA ILE A 440 8.56 10.77 -5.69
C ILE A 440 7.08 11.11 -5.61
N ASP A 441 6.73 12.40 -5.61
CA ASP A 441 5.37 12.83 -5.93
C ASP A 441 5.26 13.04 -7.44
N SER A 442 4.59 12.12 -8.13
CA SER A 442 4.48 12.18 -9.59
C SER A 442 3.73 13.41 -10.11
N ARG A 443 2.95 14.11 -9.27
CA ARG A 443 2.34 15.40 -9.62
C ARG A 443 3.39 16.48 -9.87
N CYS A 444 4.52 16.42 -9.17
CA CYS A 444 5.64 17.35 -9.33
C CYS A 444 6.49 17.10 -10.60
N LEU A 445 6.07 16.23 -11.52
CA LEU A 445 6.73 16.06 -12.82
C LEU A 445 6.36 17.16 -13.83
N THR A 446 5.21 17.80 -13.63
CA THR A 446 4.60 18.75 -14.58
C THR A 446 4.33 20.08 -13.89
N ALA A 447 4.34 21.19 -14.64
CA ALA A 447 4.11 22.52 -14.06
C ALA A 447 2.73 22.61 -13.39
N GLU A 448 1.71 22.13 -14.08
CA GLU A 448 0.31 22.17 -13.65
C GLU A 448 0.09 21.30 -12.41
N GLY A 449 0.70 20.11 -12.38
CA GLY A 449 0.66 19.23 -11.20
C GLY A 449 1.41 19.82 -9.99
N THR A 450 2.53 20.52 -10.21
CA THR A 450 3.23 21.24 -9.13
C THR A 450 2.36 22.38 -8.57
N GLU A 451 1.59 23.10 -9.41
CA GLU A 451 0.67 24.14 -8.92
C GLU A 451 -0.45 23.57 -8.05
N LEU A 452 -0.96 22.37 -8.36
CA LEU A 452 -1.93 21.68 -7.48
C LEU A 452 -1.32 21.35 -6.11
N VAL A 453 -0.10 20.79 -6.10
CA VAL A 453 0.63 20.49 -4.86
C VAL A 453 0.90 21.77 -4.07
N LYS A 454 1.28 22.85 -4.75
CA LYS A 454 1.49 24.17 -4.16
C LYS A 454 0.22 24.72 -3.52
N ALA A 455 -0.92 24.64 -4.20
CA ALA A 455 -2.21 25.06 -3.63
C ALA A 455 -2.58 24.25 -2.37
N GLU A 456 -2.38 22.93 -2.40
CA GLU A 456 -2.60 22.06 -1.22
C GLU A 456 -1.68 22.44 -0.04
N GLU A 457 -0.40 22.68 -0.30
CA GLU A 457 0.56 23.08 0.74
C GLU A 457 0.28 24.48 1.28
N ILE A 458 -0.09 25.44 0.43
CA ILE A 458 -0.51 26.78 0.86
C ILE A 458 -1.73 26.68 1.76
N ALA A 459 -2.73 25.88 1.41
CA ALA A 459 -3.92 25.67 2.24
C ALA A 459 -3.56 25.06 3.61
N LYS A 460 -2.62 24.09 3.66
CA LYS A 460 -2.14 23.53 4.93
C LYS A 460 -1.42 24.56 5.80
N VAL A 461 -0.57 25.39 5.19
CA VAL A 461 0.16 26.45 5.91
C VAL A 461 -0.80 27.53 6.42
N LYS A 462 -1.77 27.97 5.60
CA LYS A 462 -2.79 28.94 6.01
C LYS A 462 -3.61 28.46 7.21
N ARG A 463 -4.07 27.21 7.21
CA ARG A 463 -4.76 26.62 8.37
C ARG A 463 -3.94 26.64 9.66
N ARG A 464 -2.61 26.48 9.57
CA ARG A 464 -1.73 26.59 10.75
C ARG A 464 -1.63 28.03 11.23
N LEU A 465 -1.53 28.99 10.30
CA LEU A 465 -1.51 30.41 10.63
C LEU A 465 -2.82 30.86 11.28
N GLU A 466 -3.97 30.48 10.70
CA GLU A 466 -5.30 30.72 11.28
C GLU A 466 -5.41 30.14 12.70
N ALA A 467 -4.89 28.94 12.95
CA ALA A 467 -4.90 28.34 14.28
C ALA A 467 -4.05 29.12 15.31
N TYR A 468 -2.97 29.78 14.88
CA TYR A 468 -2.22 30.68 15.76
C TYR A 468 -2.93 32.01 15.96
N GLU A 469 -3.55 32.55 14.92
CA GLU A 469 -4.33 33.80 14.97
C GLU A 469 -5.53 33.68 15.92
N ILE A 470 -6.28 32.57 15.86
CA ILE A 470 -7.40 32.29 16.77
C ILE A 470 -6.93 32.28 18.24
N LYS A 471 -5.78 31.67 18.52
CA LYS A 471 -5.22 31.64 19.89
C LYS A 471 -4.84 33.03 20.39
N GLN A 472 -4.21 33.83 19.53
CA GLN A 472 -3.89 35.22 19.85
C GLN A 472 -5.15 36.07 20.06
N GLN A 473 -6.19 35.88 19.24
CA GLN A 473 -7.48 36.57 19.37
C GLN A 473 -8.24 36.18 20.65
N ASN A 474 -8.11 34.92 21.08
CA ASN A 474 -8.66 34.43 22.34
C ASN A 474 -7.88 34.91 23.58
N GLY A 475 -6.83 35.73 23.40
CA GLY A 475 -6.00 36.25 24.48
C GLY A 475 -5.00 35.25 25.06
N GLU A 476 -4.77 34.11 24.40
CA GLU A 476 -3.74 33.15 24.79
C GLU A 476 -2.36 33.65 24.35
N GLU A 477 -1.41 33.76 25.30
CA GLU A 477 -0.01 33.99 24.95
C GLU A 477 0.60 32.77 24.27
N LEU A 478 1.14 32.97 23.07
CA LEU A 478 1.86 31.92 22.36
C LEU A 478 3.17 31.61 23.07
N THR A 479 3.39 30.33 23.37
CA THR A 479 4.67 29.81 23.86
C THR A 479 5.81 30.06 22.84
N ASP A 480 7.06 30.14 23.30
CA ASP A 480 8.22 30.38 22.42
C ASP A 480 8.29 29.42 21.22
N ALA A 481 7.98 28.15 21.44
CA ALA A 481 7.91 27.13 20.40
C ALA A 481 6.80 27.41 19.36
N GLN A 482 5.66 27.96 19.80
CA GLN A 482 4.57 28.36 18.91
C GLN A 482 4.92 29.64 18.14
N GLN A 483 5.61 30.61 18.75
CA GLN A 483 6.11 31.81 18.06
C GLN A 483 7.13 31.45 16.98
N GLU A 484 8.06 30.53 17.26
CA GLU A 484 8.96 29.98 16.25
C GLU A 484 8.19 29.27 15.13
N GLY A 485 7.16 28.49 15.49
CA GLY A 485 6.28 27.81 14.54
C GLY A 485 5.55 28.77 13.60
N LEU A 486 5.09 29.90 14.13
CA LEU A 486 4.44 30.98 13.37
C LEU A 486 5.42 31.62 12.39
N LYS A 487 6.62 32.02 12.84
CA LYS A 487 7.68 32.57 11.98
C LYS A 487 8.08 31.59 10.86
N ARG A 488 8.19 30.30 11.17
CA ARG A 488 8.47 29.25 10.19
C ARG A 488 7.35 29.09 9.17
N SER A 489 6.09 29.12 9.60
CA SER A 489 4.93 28.99 8.72
C SER A 489 4.79 30.19 7.78
N GLN A 490 5.02 31.41 8.27
CA GLN A 490 5.07 32.62 7.44
C GLN A 490 6.21 32.55 6.40
N SER A 491 7.40 32.11 6.81
CA SER A 491 8.53 31.91 5.90
C SER A 491 8.22 30.85 4.84
N GLN A 492 7.59 29.74 5.22
CA GLN A 492 7.18 28.67 4.30
C GLN A 492 6.17 29.17 3.26
N LEU A 493 5.22 30.03 3.65
CA LEU A 493 4.27 30.64 2.72
C LEU A 493 4.99 31.48 1.64
N ASN A 494 6.00 32.27 2.04
CA ASN A 494 6.81 33.04 1.11
C ASN A 494 7.56 32.14 0.13
N TYR A 495 8.10 31.01 0.60
CA TYR A 495 8.84 30.04 -0.24
C TYR A 495 7.93 29.28 -1.21
N LEU A 496 6.66 29.09 -0.85
CA LEU A 496 5.67 28.43 -1.70
C LEU A 496 5.23 29.31 -2.89
N ASN A 497 5.46 30.63 -2.86
CA ASN A 497 5.11 31.50 -3.98
C ASN A 497 5.91 31.20 -5.26
N ASN A 498 7.10 30.63 -5.14
CA ASN A 498 7.95 30.25 -6.27
C ASN A 498 7.77 28.77 -6.63
N SER A 499 7.77 28.48 -7.93
CA SER A 499 7.62 27.12 -8.45
C SER A 499 8.90 26.66 -9.16
N PHE A 500 9.19 25.37 -9.08
CA PHE A 500 10.33 24.77 -9.80
C PHE A 500 10.07 24.74 -11.31
N PRO A 501 11.11 24.85 -12.15
CA PRO A 501 10.95 24.72 -13.59
C PRO A 501 10.55 23.28 -13.96
N ARG A 502 9.34 23.13 -14.50
CA ARG A 502 8.78 21.85 -14.96
C ARG A 502 8.40 21.94 -16.45
N ALA A 503 8.33 20.80 -17.12
CA ALA A 503 7.68 20.74 -18.42
C ALA A 503 6.17 20.99 -18.24
N SER A 504 5.60 21.89 -19.05
CA SER A 504 4.15 22.02 -19.13
C SER A 504 3.57 20.77 -19.79
N LYS A 505 2.58 20.19 -19.13
CA LYS A 505 1.73 19.14 -19.68
C LYS A 505 0.33 19.40 -19.14
N PRO A 506 -0.52 20.13 -19.90
CA PRO A 506 -1.82 20.49 -19.41
C PRO A 506 -2.61 19.23 -19.03
N PRO A 507 -3.40 19.29 -17.95
CA PRO A 507 -4.25 18.18 -17.57
C PRO A 507 -5.16 17.83 -18.75
N TYR A 508 -5.42 16.54 -18.91
CA TYR A 508 -6.31 16.08 -19.95
C TYR A 508 -7.69 16.71 -19.77
N LYS A 509 -8.16 17.44 -20.79
CA LYS A 509 -9.51 18.03 -20.84
C LYS A 509 -10.32 17.30 -21.89
N GLY A 510 -11.21 16.42 -21.43
CA GLY A 510 -12.19 15.76 -22.29
C GLY A 510 -13.52 16.52 -22.35
N ASN A 511 -14.34 16.18 -23.35
CA ASN A 511 -15.73 16.62 -23.47
C ASN A 511 -16.56 15.94 -22.38
N LEU A 512 -17.19 16.73 -21.51
CA LEU A 512 -17.98 16.29 -20.35
C LEU A 512 -19.10 15.31 -20.73
N ASN A 513 -19.65 15.45 -21.95
CA ASN A 513 -20.75 14.63 -22.44
C ASN A 513 -20.29 13.28 -23.01
N LEU A 514 -18.99 13.07 -23.21
CA LEU A 514 -18.47 11.83 -23.78
C LEU A 514 -17.84 10.96 -22.70
N ILE A 515 -18.27 9.71 -22.59
CA ILE A 515 -17.70 8.72 -21.68
C ILE A 515 -17.35 7.45 -22.45
N VAL A 516 -16.21 6.85 -22.11
CA VAL A 516 -15.85 5.51 -22.60
C VAL A 516 -16.24 4.47 -21.56
N GLY A 517 -17.28 3.69 -21.84
CA GLY A 517 -17.72 2.59 -21.00
C GLY A 517 -17.03 1.27 -21.34
N VAL A 518 -16.55 0.57 -20.32
CA VAL A 518 -15.90 -0.75 -20.45
C VAL A 518 -16.80 -1.82 -19.82
N SER A 519 -17.05 -2.93 -20.51
CA SER A 519 -17.75 -4.09 -19.94
C SER A 519 -16.87 -5.34 -19.93
N PHE A 520 -17.09 -6.19 -18.93
CA PHE A 520 -16.45 -7.50 -18.79
C PHE A 520 -17.51 -8.60 -18.90
N ASN A 521 -17.24 -9.64 -19.70
CA ASN A 521 -18.19 -10.73 -19.86
C ASN A 521 -17.44 -12.07 -20.06
N SER A 522 -18.18 -13.16 -19.99
CA SER A 522 -17.72 -14.52 -20.23
C SER A 522 -17.41 -14.82 -21.70
N GLU A 523 -18.07 -14.15 -22.65
CA GLU A 523 -17.87 -14.38 -24.09
C GLU A 523 -16.68 -13.59 -24.65
N SER A 524 -16.61 -12.30 -24.32
CA SER A 524 -15.49 -11.42 -24.65
C SER A 524 -14.86 -10.91 -23.37
N LEU A 525 -13.53 -10.98 -23.29
CA LEU A 525 -12.74 -10.52 -22.15
C LEU A 525 -13.09 -9.07 -21.77
N VAL A 526 -13.14 -8.21 -22.80
CA VAL A 526 -13.42 -6.79 -22.66
C VAL A 526 -14.14 -6.32 -23.91
N THR A 527 -15.08 -5.42 -23.68
CA THR A 527 -15.78 -4.69 -24.72
C THR A 527 -15.83 -3.22 -24.34
N VAL A 528 -15.70 -2.33 -25.32
CA VAL A 528 -15.65 -0.88 -25.08
C VAL A 528 -16.62 -0.14 -25.99
N ALA A 529 -17.34 0.81 -25.40
CA ALA A 529 -18.25 1.71 -26.10
C ALA A 529 -17.92 3.17 -25.76
N VAL A 530 -17.86 4.04 -26.78
CA VAL A 530 -17.84 5.50 -26.62
C VAL A 530 -19.28 5.97 -26.65
N VAL A 531 -19.73 6.61 -25.58
CA VAL A 531 -21.10 7.04 -25.37
C VAL A 531 -21.14 8.56 -25.31
N ASP A 532 -22.04 9.15 -26.08
CA ASP A 532 -22.51 10.50 -25.85
C ASP A 532 -23.68 10.45 -24.86
N CYS A 533 -23.41 10.89 -23.65
CA CYS A 533 -24.35 10.91 -22.53
C CYS A 533 -25.44 11.96 -22.72
N SER A 534 -25.24 12.99 -23.54
CA SER A 534 -26.27 14.00 -23.81
C SER A 534 -27.36 13.47 -24.74
N THR A 535 -26.98 12.63 -25.71
CA THR A 535 -27.90 12.01 -26.67
C THR A 535 -28.23 10.55 -26.34
N CYS A 536 -27.59 9.98 -25.32
CA CYS A 536 -27.63 8.56 -24.96
C CYS A 536 -27.27 7.62 -26.12
N ARG A 537 -26.38 8.05 -27.04
CA ARG A 537 -26.00 7.28 -28.24
C ARG A 537 -24.57 6.76 -28.15
N VAL A 538 -24.35 5.56 -28.71
CA VAL A 538 -23.02 4.99 -28.87
C VAL A 538 -22.40 5.54 -30.16
N LEU A 539 -21.32 6.30 -30.03
CA LEU A 539 -20.57 6.86 -31.16
C LEU A 539 -19.64 5.83 -31.80
N ALA A 540 -19.03 4.99 -30.96
CA ALA A 540 -18.11 3.97 -31.42
C ALA A 540 -18.12 2.75 -30.51
N TYR A 541 -17.88 1.61 -31.13
CA TYR A 541 -17.73 0.33 -30.44
C TYR A 541 -16.39 -0.30 -30.83
N ARG A 542 -15.72 -0.92 -29.86
CA ARG A 542 -14.52 -1.73 -30.10
C ARG A 542 -14.61 -3.08 -29.38
N SER A 543 -14.48 -4.15 -30.16
CA SER A 543 -14.23 -5.49 -29.64
C SER A 543 -12.75 -5.66 -29.29
N ILE A 544 -12.42 -6.70 -28.52
CA ILE A 544 -11.03 -7.03 -28.20
C ILE A 544 -10.14 -7.24 -29.44
N ARG A 545 -10.71 -7.75 -30.54
CA ARG A 545 -10.00 -7.95 -31.80
C ARG A 545 -9.66 -6.60 -32.46
N GLN A 546 -10.57 -5.65 -32.37
CA GLN A 546 -10.36 -4.29 -32.86
C GLN A 546 -9.40 -3.49 -31.97
N LEU A 547 -9.41 -3.71 -30.66
CA LEU A 547 -8.49 -3.06 -29.71
C LEU A 547 -7.04 -3.53 -29.88
N LEU A 548 -6.82 -4.83 -30.04
CA LEU A 548 -5.47 -5.40 -30.17
C LEU A 548 -4.95 -5.43 -31.61
N GLY A 549 -5.84 -5.45 -32.61
CA GLY A 549 -5.43 -5.53 -34.02
C GLY A 549 -4.52 -6.75 -34.26
N LYS A 550 -3.28 -6.49 -34.71
CA LYS A 550 -2.27 -7.52 -34.96
C LYS A 550 -1.84 -8.26 -33.68
N ASP A 551 -1.88 -7.58 -32.53
CA ASP A 551 -1.49 -8.17 -31.24
C ASP A 551 -2.54 -9.17 -30.71
N TYR A 552 -3.69 -9.33 -31.39
CA TYR A 552 -4.71 -10.31 -31.02
C TYR A 552 -4.18 -11.75 -31.06
N GLU A 553 -3.22 -12.04 -31.95
CA GLU A 553 -2.58 -13.34 -32.07
C GLU A 553 -1.90 -13.77 -30.76
N LEU A 554 -1.32 -12.80 -30.03
CA LEU A 554 -0.69 -13.03 -28.73
C LEU A 554 -1.70 -13.50 -27.68
N LEU A 555 -2.93 -12.98 -27.72
CA LEU A 555 -4.01 -13.42 -26.84
C LEU A 555 -4.45 -14.84 -27.16
N SER A 556 -4.59 -15.18 -28.44
CA SER A 556 -4.93 -16.55 -28.85
C SER A 556 -3.84 -17.56 -28.46
N ALA A 557 -2.56 -17.23 -28.69
CA ALA A 557 -1.43 -18.06 -28.31
C ALA A 557 -1.36 -18.26 -26.79
N TYR A 558 -1.58 -17.18 -26.03
CA TYR A 558 -1.63 -17.24 -24.56
C TYR A 558 -2.74 -18.15 -24.05
N ARG A 559 -3.96 -18.06 -24.60
CA ARG A 559 -5.08 -18.95 -24.21
C ARG A 559 -4.77 -20.42 -24.49
N LEU A 560 -4.12 -20.72 -25.61
CA LEU A 560 -3.70 -22.08 -25.94
C LEU A 560 -2.66 -22.61 -24.93
N GLU A 561 -1.69 -21.78 -24.55
CA GLU A 561 -0.69 -22.10 -23.53
C GLU A 561 -1.32 -22.33 -22.15
N GLN A 562 -2.31 -21.51 -21.75
CA GLN A 562 -3.05 -21.73 -20.50
C GLN A 562 -3.77 -23.08 -20.47
N GLY A 563 -4.36 -23.49 -21.59
CA GLY A 563 -4.99 -24.79 -21.76
C GLY A 563 -3.99 -25.93 -21.61
N ARG A 564 -2.87 -25.86 -22.33
CA ARG A 564 -1.77 -26.84 -22.24
C ARG A 564 -1.23 -26.97 -20.81
N ASN A 565 -0.91 -25.85 -20.18
CA ASN A 565 -0.38 -25.81 -18.81
C ASN A 565 -1.36 -26.38 -17.78
N ALA A 566 -2.68 -26.26 -18.00
CA ALA A 566 -3.64 -26.90 -17.12
C ALA A 566 -3.72 -28.40 -17.30
N ASN A 567 -3.72 -28.86 -18.55
CA ASN A 567 -3.72 -30.28 -18.84
C ASN A 567 -2.47 -30.95 -18.27
N GLU A 568 -1.31 -30.30 -18.39
CA GLU A 568 -0.07 -30.77 -17.78
C GLU A 568 -0.10 -30.73 -16.25
N ARG A 569 -0.60 -29.64 -15.63
CA ARG A 569 -0.80 -29.59 -14.17
C ARG A 569 -1.67 -30.73 -13.67
N HIS A 570 -2.79 -31.01 -14.34
CA HIS A 570 -3.67 -32.11 -13.98
C HIS A 570 -2.98 -33.47 -14.13
N LYS A 571 -2.20 -33.68 -15.21
CA LYS A 571 -1.37 -34.90 -15.38
C LYS A 571 -0.30 -35.03 -14.29
N GLN A 572 0.36 -33.93 -13.91
CA GLN A 572 1.39 -33.92 -12.87
C GLN A 572 0.81 -34.17 -11.48
N GLN A 573 -0.34 -33.58 -11.16
CA GLN A 573 -1.08 -33.81 -9.91
C GLN A 573 -1.50 -35.28 -9.76
N LYS A 574 -2.05 -35.89 -10.82
CA LYS A 574 -2.36 -37.33 -10.83
C LYS A 574 -1.14 -38.22 -10.61
N ARG A 575 0.07 -37.72 -10.91
CA ARG A 575 1.36 -38.41 -10.73
C ARG A 575 2.07 -38.01 -9.42
N GLY A 576 1.44 -37.24 -8.53
CA GLY A 576 2.02 -36.79 -7.26
C GLY A 576 3.19 -35.80 -7.39
N LYS A 577 3.39 -35.17 -8.56
CA LYS A 577 4.50 -34.23 -8.81
C LYS A 577 4.07 -32.78 -8.54
N ILE A 578 4.97 -31.98 -7.97
CA ILE A 578 4.80 -30.53 -7.80
C ILE A 578 5.01 -29.86 -9.17
N SER A 579 4.05 -29.03 -9.61
CA SER A 579 4.10 -28.34 -10.90
C SER A 579 4.69 -26.94 -10.77
N ASN A 580 5.79 -26.66 -11.50
CA ASN A 580 6.40 -25.32 -11.61
C ASN A 580 6.04 -24.60 -12.92
N LEU A 581 4.94 -24.99 -13.57
CA LEU A 581 4.50 -24.43 -14.86
C LEU A 581 4.04 -22.97 -14.67
N SER A 582 4.78 -22.04 -15.28
CA SER A 582 4.53 -20.59 -15.20
C SER A 582 4.32 -20.01 -16.59
N GLU A 583 3.35 -19.09 -16.71
CA GLU A 583 2.95 -18.46 -17.98
C GLU A 583 3.78 -17.19 -18.29
N SER A 584 5.02 -17.12 -17.78
CA SER A 584 6.05 -16.11 -18.11
C SER A 584 5.55 -14.65 -18.20
N ASN A 585 4.72 -14.20 -17.24
CA ASN A 585 4.14 -12.85 -17.18
C ASN A 585 3.37 -12.38 -18.46
N LYS A 586 3.10 -13.25 -19.44
CA LYS A 586 2.46 -12.90 -20.72
C LYS A 586 1.08 -12.26 -20.54
N GLY A 587 0.28 -12.77 -19.59
CA GLY A 587 -1.02 -12.18 -19.25
C GLY A 587 -0.93 -10.71 -18.81
N LYS A 588 0.10 -10.34 -18.03
CA LYS A 588 0.34 -8.93 -17.64
C LYS A 588 0.72 -8.06 -18.84
N HIS A 589 1.41 -8.62 -19.83
CA HIS A 589 1.77 -7.89 -21.04
C HIS A 589 0.52 -7.59 -21.88
N ILE A 590 -0.35 -8.57 -22.09
CA ILE A 590 -1.62 -8.39 -22.81
C ILE A 590 -2.52 -7.38 -22.09
N ASP A 591 -2.61 -7.42 -20.76
CA ASP A 591 -3.38 -6.41 -19.99
C ASP A 591 -2.87 -4.99 -20.24
N ARG A 592 -1.54 -4.81 -20.38
CA ARG A 592 -0.95 -3.50 -20.69
C ARG A 592 -1.26 -3.05 -22.11
N LEU A 593 -1.30 -3.96 -23.07
CA LEU A 593 -1.68 -3.66 -24.46
C LEU A 593 -3.15 -3.23 -24.54
N LEU A 594 -4.05 -3.98 -23.88
CA LEU A 594 -5.46 -3.62 -23.78
C LEU A 594 -5.64 -2.27 -23.09
N ALA A 595 -4.99 -2.05 -21.94
CA ALA A 595 -5.07 -0.78 -21.23
C ALA A 595 -4.56 0.39 -22.08
N LYS A 596 -3.51 0.18 -22.87
CA LYS A 596 -3.00 1.18 -23.81
C LYS A 596 -4.05 1.52 -24.87
N ALA A 597 -4.60 0.53 -25.56
CA ALA A 597 -5.58 0.73 -26.65
C ALA A 597 -6.88 1.40 -26.15
N ILE A 598 -7.37 1.01 -24.97
CA ILE A 598 -8.60 1.57 -24.40
C ILE A 598 -8.41 3.04 -24.00
N VAL A 599 -7.27 3.39 -23.41
CA VAL A 599 -6.99 4.78 -23.04
C VAL A 599 -6.68 5.64 -24.27
N GLU A 600 -6.06 5.07 -25.32
CA GLU A 600 -5.90 5.76 -26.61
C GLU A 600 -7.24 6.12 -27.24
N LEU A 601 -8.24 5.24 -27.12
CA LEU A 601 -9.60 5.52 -27.57
C LEU A 601 -10.27 6.64 -26.77
N VAL A 602 -10.01 6.75 -25.47
CA VAL A 602 -10.45 7.90 -24.66
C VAL A 602 -9.86 9.20 -25.22
N GLN A 603 -8.56 9.19 -25.55
CA GLN A 603 -7.88 10.38 -26.10
C GLN A 603 -8.36 10.74 -27.50
N GLU A 604 -8.56 9.75 -28.38
CA GLU A 604 -9.05 9.92 -29.75
C GLU A 604 -10.39 10.66 -29.77
N PHE A 605 -11.34 10.21 -28.95
CA PHE A 605 -12.67 10.83 -28.85
C PHE A 605 -12.72 12.02 -27.89
N LYS A 606 -11.58 12.38 -27.26
CA LYS A 606 -11.50 13.37 -26.18
C LYS A 606 -12.59 13.15 -25.14
N ALA A 607 -12.88 11.91 -24.74
CA ALA A 607 -13.93 11.63 -23.77
C ALA A 607 -13.54 12.13 -22.37
N ALA A 608 -14.47 12.64 -21.58
CA ALA A 608 -14.20 13.17 -20.24
C ALA A 608 -13.63 12.11 -19.29
N SER A 609 -14.18 10.90 -19.30
CA SER A 609 -13.75 9.83 -18.38
C SER A 609 -13.77 8.44 -19.02
N LEU A 610 -13.09 7.53 -18.33
CA LEU A 610 -13.17 6.09 -18.55
C LEU A 610 -14.04 5.47 -17.45
N ALA A 611 -15.20 4.94 -17.81
CA ALA A 611 -16.09 4.23 -16.89
C ALA A 611 -15.75 2.73 -16.85
N LEU A 612 -15.43 2.22 -15.67
CA LEU A 612 -15.14 0.80 -15.42
C LEU A 612 -16.31 0.16 -14.67
N PRO A 613 -16.62 -1.12 -14.93
CA PRO A 613 -17.71 -1.79 -14.25
C PRO A 613 -17.26 -2.16 -12.83
N ASN A 614 -18.19 -2.09 -11.87
CA ASN A 614 -17.91 -2.60 -10.54
C ASN A 614 -17.73 -4.13 -10.58
N LEU A 615 -16.70 -4.64 -9.92
CA LEU A 615 -16.43 -6.10 -9.87
C LEU A 615 -17.38 -6.83 -8.90
N THR A 616 -18.04 -6.11 -8.00
CA THR A 616 -19.00 -6.66 -7.04
C THR A 616 -20.22 -7.21 -7.78
N GLY A 617 -20.53 -8.50 -7.61
CA GLY A 617 -21.62 -9.17 -8.34
C GLY A 617 -21.27 -9.60 -9.77
N LEU A 618 -20.15 -9.17 -10.35
CA LEU A 618 -19.73 -9.59 -11.70
C LEU A 618 -19.42 -11.10 -11.77
N GLN A 619 -18.80 -11.65 -10.72
CA GLN A 619 -18.57 -13.10 -10.63
C GLN A 619 -19.87 -13.88 -10.53
N GLU A 620 -20.84 -13.38 -9.77
CA GLU A 620 -22.13 -14.01 -9.60
C GLU A 620 -22.95 -13.93 -10.89
N SER A 621 -22.95 -12.78 -11.56
CA SER A 621 -23.51 -12.58 -12.89
C SER A 621 -22.95 -13.56 -13.92
N ILE A 622 -21.62 -13.68 -13.98
CA ILE A 622 -20.98 -14.61 -14.91
C ILE A 622 -21.34 -16.05 -14.55
N GLN A 623 -21.42 -16.40 -13.26
CA GLN A 623 -21.84 -17.74 -12.83
C GLN A 623 -23.30 -18.04 -13.18
N SER A 624 -24.21 -17.08 -13.01
CA SER A 624 -25.62 -17.19 -13.39
C SER A 624 -25.78 -17.33 -14.91
N ALA A 625 -25.04 -16.55 -15.71
CA ALA A 625 -25.03 -16.69 -17.16
C ALA A 625 -24.50 -18.06 -17.62
N ILE A 626 -23.46 -18.58 -16.96
CA ILE A 626 -22.94 -19.93 -17.23
C ILE A 626 -23.98 -20.99 -16.83
N ALA A 627 -24.67 -20.81 -15.71
CA ALA A 627 -25.72 -21.73 -15.26
C ALA A 627 -26.91 -21.75 -16.21
N ALA A 628 -27.38 -20.59 -16.67
CA ALA A 628 -28.44 -20.47 -17.68
C ALA A 628 -28.05 -21.17 -18.99
N LYS A 629 -26.81 -20.98 -19.46
CA LYS A 629 -26.30 -21.71 -20.64
C LYS A 629 -26.20 -23.22 -20.40
N ALA A 630 -25.86 -23.65 -19.19
CA ALA A 630 -25.82 -25.05 -18.82
C ALA A 630 -27.22 -25.68 -18.91
N GLU A 631 -28.23 -25.00 -18.33
CA GLU A 631 -29.64 -25.42 -18.36
C GLU A 631 -30.17 -25.47 -19.80
N LEU A 632 -29.90 -24.45 -20.62
CA LEU A 632 -30.35 -24.39 -22.01
C LEU A 632 -29.75 -25.54 -22.84
N ARG A 633 -28.50 -25.90 -22.57
CA ARG A 633 -27.79 -26.97 -23.30
C ARG A 633 -28.13 -28.37 -22.78
N TYR A 634 -28.42 -28.50 -21.49
CA TYR A 634 -28.77 -29.76 -20.84
C TYR A 634 -29.97 -29.56 -19.90
N PRO A 635 -31.20 -29.42 -20.44
CA PRO A 635 -32.38 -29.15 -19.63
C PRO A 635 -32.65 -30.29 -18.63
N GLY A 636 -32.80 -29.97 -17.34
CA GLY A 636 -33.11 -30.94 -16.28
C GLY A 636 -31.99 -31.90 -15.86
N ASP A 637 -30.89 -32.02 -16.61
CA ASP A 637 -29.76 -32.90 -16.29
C ASP A 637 -28.68 -32.16 -15.47
N LYS A 638 -28.88 -32.11 -14.15
CA LYS A 638 -27.97 -31.39 -13.22
C LYS A 638 -26.52 -31.86 -13.29
N ALA A 639 -26.26 -33.15 -13.54
CA ALA A 639 -24.91 -33.69 -13.58
C ALA A 639 -24.13 -33.16 -14.79
N LYS A 640 -24.76 -33.16 -15.98
CA LYS A 640 -24.16 -32.58 -17.20
C LYS A 640 -24.06 -31.07 -17.12
N GLN A 641 -25.02 -30.40 -16.48
CA GLN A 641 -24.92 -28.96 -16.23
C GLN A 641 -23.72 -28.61 -15.36
N ASP A 642 -23.48 -29.35 -14.29
CA ASP A 642 -22.37 -29.09 -13.38
C ASP A 642 -21.01 -29.44 -14.01
N GLU A 643 -20.96 -30.49 -14.82
CA GLU A 643 -19.79 -30.79 -15.64
C GLU A 643 -19.52 -29.66 -16.66
N TYR A 644 -20.55 -29.17 -17.33
CA TYR A 644 -20.45 -28.04 -18.26
C TYR A 644 -19.97 -26.76 -17.54
N LYS A 645 -20.54 -26.41 -16.38
CA LYS A 645 -20.09 -25.26 -15.57
C LYS A 645 -18.61 -25.41 -15.17
N LYS A 646 -18.19 -26.61 -14.79
CA LYS A 646 -16.80 -26.91 -14.40
C LYS A 646 -15.84 -26.78 -15.58
N GLN A 647 -16.17 -27.37 -16.73
CA GLN A 647 -15.39 -27.24 -17.95
C GLN A 647 -15.32 -25.78 -18.42
N TYR A 648 -16.42 -25.04 -18.35
CA TYR A 648 -16.47 -23.63 -18.72
C TYR A 648 -15.60 -22.76 -17.82
N LYS A 649 -15.62 -22.96 -16.50
CA LYS A 649 -14.71 -22.27 -15.55
C LYS A 649 -13.25 -22.57 -15.85
N ILE A 650 -12.93 -23.82 -16.22
CA ILE A 650 -11.57 -24.26 -16.56
C ILE A 650 -11.08 -23.62 -17.87
N ASN A 651 -11.95 -23.54 -18.89
CA ASN A 651 -11.59 -23.14 -20.26
C ASN A 651 -11.70 -21.63 -20.52
N VAL A 652 -12.66 -20.94 -19.90
CA VAL A 652 -13.04 -19.57 -20.27
C VAL A 652 -12.66 -18.55 -19.20
N HIS A 653 -12.74 -18.89 -17.90
CA HIS A 653 -12.68 -17.90 -16.81
C HIS A 653 -11.40 -17.93 -15.97
N ARG A 654 -10.22 -17.88 -16.61
CA ARG A 654 -8.92 -17.74 -15.92
C ARG A 654 -8.36 -16.33 -15.91
N TRP A 655 -9.08 -15.37 -16.48
CA TRP A 655 -8.60 -14.00 -16.51
C TRP A 655 -8.81 -13.31 -15.16
N SER A 656 -7.87 -12.42 -14.82
CA SER A 656 -7.95 -11.59 -13.63
C SER A 656 -8.40 -10.19 -14.04
N TYR A 657 -9.72 -9.92 -13.98
CA TYR A 657 -10.25 -8.59 -14.27
C TYR A 657 -9.70 -7.51 -13.31
N SER A 658 -9.40 -7.88 -12.07
CA SER A 658 -8.74 -6.96 -11.12
C SER A 658 -7.33 -6.55 -11.58
N ARG A 659 -6.58 -7.45 -12.25
CA ARG A 659 -5.26 -7.14 -12.84
C ARG A 659 -5.39 -6.21 -14.06
N LEU A 660 -6.42 -6.41 -14.87
CA LEU A 660 -6.70 -5.55 -16.01
C LEU A 660 -7.18 -4.15 -15.58
N ILE A 661 -8.12 -4.06 -14.64
CA ILE A 661 -8.55 -2.79 -14.04
C ILE A 661 -7.36 -2.03 -13.48
N ARG A 662 -6.45 -2.71 -12.76
CA ARG A 662 -5.23 -2.07 -12.26
C ARG A 662 -4.39 -1.49 -13.39
N SER A 663 -4.22 -2.23 -14.48
CA SER A 663 -3.46 -1.77 -15.65
C SER A 663 -4.13 -0.58 -16.35
N LEU A 664 -5.47 -0.56 -16.41
CA LEU A 664 -6.26 0.57 -16.92
C LEU A 664 -6.09 1.80 -16.04
N LYS A 665 -6.21 1.65 -14.72
CA LYS A 665 -5.98 2.72 -13.74
C LYS A 665 -4.59 3.32 -13.87
N ASP A 666 -3.57 2.47 -13.84
CA ASP A 666 -2.17 2.90 -14.00
C ASP A 666 -1.90 3.65 -15.32
N ARG A 667 -2.65 3.34 -16.39
CA ARG A 667 -2.48 3.98 -17.71
C ARG A 667 -3.26 5.29 -17.81
N ALA A 668 -4.51 5.32 -17.36
CA ALA A 668 -5.34 6.51 -17.32
C ALA A 668 -4.72 7.58 -16.40
N ASP A 669 -4.21 7.18 -15.22
CA ASP A 669 -3.51 8.08 -14.29
C ASP A 669 -2.27 8.73 -14.91
N LYS A 670 -1.55 8.04 -15.81
CA LYS A 670 -0.37 8.61 -16.51
C LYS A 670 -0.73 9.70 -17.50
N ILE A 671 -1.96 9.68 -18.00
CA ILE A 671 -2.46 10.63 -18.99
C ILE A 671 -3.34 11.70 -18.33
N GLY A 672 -3.82 11.44 -17.10
CA GLY A 672 -4.71 12.35 -16.36
C GLY A 672 -6.18 12.16 -16.72
N VAL A 673 -6.55 10.99 -17.25
CA VAL A 673 -7.95 10.65 -17.55
C VAL A 673 -8.64 10.21 -16.26
N PRO A 674 -9.75 10.84 -15.83
CA PRO A 674 -10.49 10.40 -14.66
C PRO A 674 -11.18 9.07 -14.91
N ILE A 675 -11.29 8.28 -13.85
CA ILE A 675 -11.90 6.95 -13.88
C ILE A 675 -13.12 6.97 -12.99
N GLU A 676 -14.23 6.56 -13.58
CA GLU A 676 -15.51 6.43 -12.89
C GLU A 676 -15.90 4.96 -12.78
N ASN A 677 -16.77 4.66 -11.83
CA ASN A 677 -17.33 3.33 -11.70
C ASN A 677 -18.77 3.36 -12.20
N GLY A 678 -19.08 2.54 -13.19
CA GLY A 678 -20.43 2.32 -13.69
C GLY A 678 -20.99 0.97 -13.25
N GLN A 679 -22.31 0.87 -13.26
CA GLN A 679 -23.03 -0.39 -13.09
C GLN A 679 -23.16 -1.08 -14.44
N GLN A 680 -22.75 -2.35 -14.48
CA GLN A 680 -22.95 -3.19 -15.67
C GLN A 680 -24.24 -3.99 -15.48
N PRO A 681 -25.23 -3.89 -16.39
CA PRO A 681 -26.44 -4.69 -16.30
C PRO A 681 -26.13 -6.18 -16.55
N PHE A 682 -26.96 -7.05 -15.96
CA PHE A 682 -26.82 -8.50 -16.08
C PHE A 682 -27.22 -9.04 -17.45
N GLU A 683 -28.16 -8.36 -18.11
CA GLU A 683 -28.75 -8.77 -19.40
C GLU A 683 -28.41 -7.78 -20.52
N GLY A 684 -28.57 -8.23 -21.76
CA GLY A 684 -28.34 -7.45 -22.98
C GLY A 684 -27.03 -7.77 -23.72
N ASP A 685 -26.92 -7.27 -24.95
CA ASP A 685 -25.73 -7.44 -25.79
C ASP A 685 -24.50 -6.75 -25.16
N LEU A 686 -23.29 -7.21 -25.51
CA LEU A 686 -22.01 -6.68 -25.04
C LEU A 686 -21.89 -5.17 -25.30
N LYS A 687 -22.45 -4.70 -26.42
CA LYS A 687 -22.56 -3.27 -26.78
C LYS A 687 -23.40 -2.50 -25.77
N TYR A 688 -24.57 -3.04 -25.46
CA TYR A 688 -25.49 -2.46 -24.49
C TYR A 688 -24.89 -2.42 -23.09
N GLN A 689 -24.24 -3.49 -22.66
CA GLN A 689 -23.56 -3.55 -21.36
C GLN A 689 -22.47 -2.48 -21.23
N ALA A 690 -21.63 -2.30 -22.25
CA ALA A 690 -20.59 -1.27 -22.23
C ALA A 690 -21.19 0.15 -22.24
N MET A 691 -22.26 0.37 -23.02
CA MET A 691 -22.98 1.64 -23.03
C MET A 691 -23.56 1.98 -21.65
N GLN A 692 -24.22 1.02 -21.00
CA GLN A 692 -24.84 1.21 -19.70
C GLN A 692 -23.82 1.47 -18.58
N VAL A 693 -22.62 0.90 -18.67
CA VAL A 693 -21.52 1.26 -17.75
C VAL A 693 -21.16 2.75 -17.91
N GLY A 694 -21.11 3.26 -19.14
CA GLY A 694 -20.86 4.68 -19.40
C GLY A 694 -21.99 5.59 -18.88
N LEU A 695 -23.25 5.26 -19.20
CA LEU A 695 -24.41 6.06 -18.78
C LEU A 695 -24.59 6.07 -17.26
N SER A 696 -24.49 4.91 -16.60
CA SER A 696 -24.60 4.83 -15.15
C SER A 696 -23.50 5.59 -14.43
N ALA A 697 -22.27 5.60 -14.96
CA ALA A 697 -21.19 6.42 -14.44
C ALA A 697 -21.48 7.92 -14.59
N TYR A 698 -22.02 8.34 -15.74
CA TYR A 698 -22.43 9.73 -15.97
C TYR A 698 -23.50 10.20 -14.98
N HIS A 699 -24.54 9.39 -14.76
CA HIS A 699 -25.63 9.71 -13.82
C HIS A 699 -25.21 9.72 -12.34
N ALA A 700 -24.08 9.10 -12.01
CA ALA A 700 -23.54 9.07 -10.66
C ALA A 700 -22.56 10.22 -10.37
N ARG A 701 -22.22 11.03 -11.38
CA ARG A 701 -21.49 12.30 -11.19
C ARG A 701 -22.42 13.34 -10.60
#